data_AF-A0A3D6EB29-F1
#
_entry.id   AF-A0A3D6EB29-F1
#
_cell.length_a   1.000
_cell.length_b   1.000
_cell.length_c   1.000
_cell.angle_alpha   90.00
_cell.angle_beta   90.00
_cell.angle_gamma   90.00
#
_symmetry.space_group_name_H-M   'P 1'
#
loop_
_entity.id
_entity.type
_entity.pdbx_description
1 polymer ?
#
loop_
_entity_poly.entity_id
_entity_poly.type
_entity_poly.pdbx_seq_one_letter_code
_entity_poly.pdbx_strand_id
1 'polypeptide(L)'
;MKRILLTFCMAFACLAGAVADELIAFPGAEGYGRFARGARAGENPTVYHVTNLNDSGKGSLRDAVSQPNRIVVFDVAGVIRIKSPLVFSKNLTIAGQTAPGSGIVIYGERTSFSGASDIIVRYLRIRMGMSGRGQNDAAGIANGSNMIFDHCSISWGKDETFSINSDGKNGGVGNITIQKTIMSQGLLPHSAGGLCQPTNTVGGVTLYRNLYADNNTRNHKVKGLNQYINNVVYNWGSGGGYNLGGDSEGRIWADVQSNYFIQGPNSGGNGVGSGNQLTTVYQRGNKTDMSRDGVLNGRDMDENDFARATRVDSFEDLLQSEEYPSEHPHAPIASMSMTAEEAYQWVVDSVGACLPDRDEVDEYVIDELRSLGNKGVIISSESVLGLVNGVGNIYNAPKPLDTDNDGMPDEWEKANGLDPNDATDAVKVAANGYLNIENYINSIPASPVPFLKYPVEILAKSLGTDSITVAFECHEKATGAKIRVEVMPEGGEYTTVETIGTDVTSYTVKGLSEKTNYTLRFTTFTDDMASLPAEFSFRTKGAPGEPDLSTDPIPANGETIAEYTTVTLKFSNEVTGRPYYYVYVGTSPDRLDSVATVRSRSYTMDVEPNTTYYWRIDVENTYGRTQGEVWNFTTGQEPVRTKVAYFAFDETSGSTAVNVPTSEEIMANDATPYGSYVPVWGEGKINGAILFDAANTTDGMIVPSYDEIVFESAPFSYELWFKSTAGNSSQSRYLLHKGSHKSDGDRNTGKWFGLEYKKGTLYFGVDDDVTKSLAEVSATSYFDGNWHHVVAVRDVENAKLLLYIDGELKASANDATGAIDGSEALVIGNVNVNFDSPFIGSIDEFTLYNDALTELEIKSKYEHGVTAIEEIAAQEREDVVVYPNPFKDRFTVTLPQSTGTVKVEIYSLSGALVYSNDLTVSGGMVEVKGLDDLPAGVYNCAVIADDTTRTARMMKY
;
A
#
# COMPACT_ATOMS: atom_id res chain seq x y z
N MET A 1 -12.06 11.33 -80.81
CA MET A 1 -13.09 10.63 -80.01
C MET A 1 -12.68 10.83 -78.56
N LYS A 2 -13.08 11.85 -77.78
CA LYS A 2 -14.39 12.48 -77.51
C LYS A 2 -15.47 11.48 -77.11
N ARG A 3 -15.94 11.63 -75.85
CA ARG A 3 -17.34 11.57 -75.37
C ARG A 3 -17.90 10.15 -75.21
N ILE A 4 -18.56 9.71 -74.12
CA ILE A 4 -19.56 10.25 -73.16
C ILE A 4 -19.73 9.10 -72.11
N LEU A 5 -19.84 9.26 -70.79
CA LEU A 5 -21.03 9.74 -70.06
C LEU A 5 -20.69 10.00 -68.57
N LEU A 6 -20.49 11.28 -68.26
CA LEU A 6 -20.60 11.90 -66.95
C LEU A 6 -22.10 12.09 -66.66
N THR A 7 -22.76 11.21 -65.90
CA THR A 7 -24.04 11.54 -65.23
C THR A 7 -24.40 10.49 -64.18
N PHE A 8 -23.97 10.68 -62.92
CA PHE A 8 -24.75 10.36 -61.71
C PHE A 8 -24.08 10.90 -60.41
N CYS A 9 -23.25 11.94 -60.52
CA CYS A 9 -22.80 12.75 -59.38
C CYS A 9 -23.46 14.13 -59.47
N MET A 10 -24.65 14.29 -58.89
CA MET A 10 -25.30 15.56 -58.46
C MET A 10 -26.82 15.36 -58.38
N ALA A 11 -27.29 14.60 -57.39
CA ALA A 11 -28.67 14.70 -56.90
C ALA A 11 -28.82 13.94 -55.56
N PHE A 12 -28.00 14.23 -54.56
CA PHE A 12 -28.30 13.97 -53.14
C PHE A 12 -27.44 14.91 -52.26
N ALA A 13 -27.44 16.19 -52.62
CA ALA A 13 -27.20 17.27 -51.67
C ALA A 13 -28.56 17.95 -51.47
N CYS A 14 -28.97 18.17 -50.22
CA CYS A 14 -30.31 18.53 -49.75
C CYS A 14 -31.26 17.35 -49.42
N LEU A 15 -30.83 16.53 -48.46
CA LEU A 15 -31.67 16.03 -47.35
C LEU A 15 -30.76 15.96 -46.11
N ALA A 16 -30.33 17.13 -45.64
CA ALA A 16 -29.83 17.29 -44.28
C ALA A 16 -31.06 17.19 -43.36
N GLY A 17 -31.27 16.02 -42.78
CA GLY A 17 -32.37 15.74 -41.88
C GLY A 17 -32.95 14.35 -42.09
N ALA A 18 -32.64 13.47 -41.13
CA ALA A 18 -33.19 12.14 -40.86
C ALA A 18 -32.23 10.95 -41.12
N VAL A 19 -31.79 10.41 -39.98
CA VAL A 19 -31.22 9.08 -39.69
C VAL A 19 -29.74 8.86 -40.06
N ALA A 20 -28.85 9.38 -39.22
CA ALA A 20 -27.59 8.67 -38.97
C ALA A 20 -27.95 7.39 -38.21
N ASP A 21 -27.85 6.23 -38.85
CA ASP A 21 -27.76 4.95 -38.13
C ASP A 21 -26.65 5.08 -37.07
N GLU A 22 -26.96 4.76 -35.81
CA GLU A 22 -26.05 4.95 -34.68
C GLU A 22 -24.71 4.23 -34.95
N LEU A 23 -23.61 4.99 -35.02
CA LEU A 23 -22.27 4.45 -35.26
C LEU A 23 -21.90 3.45 -34.14
N ILE A 24 -21.68 2.19 -34.48
CA ILE A 24 -21.26 1.17 -33.51
C ILE A 24 -19.88 1.50 -32.90
N ALA A 25 -19.59 0.99 -31.71
CA ALA A 25 -18.40 1.27 -30.91
C ALA A 25 -17.11 1.08 -31.73
N PHE A 26 -17.02 -0.06 -32.42
CA PHE A 26 -15.99 -0.45 -33.37
C PHE A 26 -16.54 -1.57 -34.28
N PRO A 27 -15.93 -1.84 -35.44
CA PRO A 27 -16.31 -2.98 -36.29
C PRO A 27 -16.29 -4.31 -35.51
N GLY A 28 -17.44 -4.98 -35.46
CA GLY A 28 -17.61 -6.24 -34.70
C GLY A 28 -18.03 -6.07 -33.23
N ALA A 29 -18.41 -4.86 -32.81
CA ALA A 29 -19.18 -4.63 -31.58
C ALA A 29 -20.63 -5.11 -31.76
N GLU A 30 -21.09 -5.98 -30.87
CA GLU A 30 -22.40 -6.65 -30.97
C GLU A 30 -23.23 -6.39 -29.71
N GLY A 31 -24.54 -6.67 -29.75
CA GLY A 31 -25.38 -6.67 -28.55
C GLY A 31 -25.78 -5.29 -28.02
N TYR A 32 -26.25 -5.24 -26.78
CA TYR A 32 -26.83 -4.04 -26.16
C TYR A 32 -25.82 -2.92 -25.93
N GLY A 33 -24.54 -3.25 -25.69
CA GLY A 33 -23.45 -2.27 -25.54
C GLY A 33 -22.80 -1.81 -26.84
N ARG A 34 -23.26 -2.29 -28.01
CA ARG A 34 -22.60 -2.03 -29.31
C ARG A 34 -22.52 -0.56 -29.71
N PHE A 35 -23.29 0.32 -29.08
CA PHE A 35 -23.28 1.76 -29.35
C PHE A 35 -22.51 2.57 -28.30
N ALA A 36 -21.77 1.92 -27.40
CA ALA A 36 -20.83 2.62 -26.53
C ALA A 36 -19.90 3.50 -27.37
N ARG A 37 -19.86 4.81 -27.08
CA ARG A 37 -19.10 5.77 -27.91
C ARG A 37 -17.66 5.95 -27.46
N GLY A 38 -17.32 5.47 -26.25
CA GLY A 38 -16.00 5.68 -25.67
C GLY A 38 -15.67 7.16 -25.56
N ALA A 39 -14.45 7.54 -25.92
CA ALA A 39 -14.02 8.95 -25.91
C ALA A 39 -14.85 9.87 -26.83
N ARG A 40 -15.48 9.34 -27.90
CA ARG A 40 -16.34 10.11 -28.80
C ARG A 40 -17.59 10.68 -28.13
N ALA A 41 -17.97 10.19 -26.95
CA ALA A 41 -19.04 10.79 -26.15
C ALA A 41 -18.67 12.16 -25.58
N GLY A 42 -17.37 12.49 -25.52
CA GLY A 42 -16.86 13.78 -25.08
C GLY A 42 -16.81 14.81 -26.20
N GLU A 43 -16.96 16.10 -25.85
CA GLU A 43 -16.84 17.20 -26.80
C GLU A 43 -15.40 17.38 -27.34
N ASN A 44 -14.40 17.05 -26.51
CA ASN A 44 -12.97 17.22 -26.82
C ASN A 44 -12.20 15.94 -26.42
N PRO A 45 -12.28 14.86 -27.21
CA PRO A 45 -11.51 13.66 -26.93
C PRO A 45 -10.00 13.96 -27.00
N THR A 46 -9.22 13.36 -26.10
CA THR A 46 -7.76 13.47 -26.10
C THR A 46 -7.13 12.08 -26.05
N VAL A 47 -5.93 11.93 -26.61
CA VAL A 47 -5.13 10.72 -26.49
C VAL A 47 -4.25 10.82 -25.24
N TYR A 48 -4.18 9.74 -24.46
CA TYR A 48 -3.35 9.65 -23.27
C TYR A 48 -2.48 8.39 -23.35
N HIS A 49 -1.16 8.58 -23.24
CA HIS A 49 -0.19 7.50 -23.23
C HIS A 49 0.09 7.02 -21.80
N VAL A 50 -0.12 5.74 -21.55
CA VAL A 50 0.42 5.06 -20.37
C VAL A 50 1.87 4.71 -20.67
N THR A 51 2.80 5.39 -20.00
CA THR A 51 4.25 5.32 -20.24
C THR A 51 5.03 4.64 -19.12
N ASN A 52 4.36 4.27 -18.03
CA ASN A 52 4.98 3.55 -16.93
C ASN A 52 3.99 2.60 -16.23
N LEU A 53 4.54 1.64 -15.50
CA LEU A 53 3.80 0.60 -14.78
C LEU A 53 3.50 0.97 -13.32
N ASN A 54 3.72 2.23 -12.92
CA ASN A 54 3.45 2.68 -11.57
C ASN A 54 1.94 2.68 -11.30
N ASP A 55 1.54 2.48 -10.05
CA ASP A 55 0.13 2.54 -9.64
C ASP A 55 -0.48 3.94 -9.82
N SER A 56 0.32 5.00 -9.67
CA SER A 56 -0.14 6.40 -9.74
C SER A 56 0.94 7.33 -10.27
N GLY A 57 0.54 8.59 -10.52
CA GLY A 57 1.40 9.63 -11.09
C GLY A 57 1.26 9.76 -12.60
N LYS A 58 1.86 10.81 -13.16
CA LYS A 58 1.81 11.09 -14.61
C LYS A 58 2.33 9.89 -15.42
N GLY A 59 1.63 9.53 -16.48
CA GLY A 59 1.94 8.38 -17.34
C GLY A 59 1.49 7.03 -16.80
N SER A 60 0.86 6.97 -15.62
CA SER A 60 0.26 5.73 -15.10
C SER A 60 -1.14 5.48 -15.67
N LEU A 61 -1.59 4.23 -15.66
CA LEU A 61 -2.98 3.89 -16.02
C LEU A 61 -3.99 4.60 -15.11
N ARG A 62 -3.70 4.71 -13.81
CA ARG A 62 -4.61 5.38 -12.86
C ARG A 62 -4.81 6.85 -13.20
N ASP A 63 -3.73 7.56 -13.57
CA ASP A 63 -3.86 8.94 -14.05
C ASP A 63 -4.67 8.99 -15.35
N ALA A 64 -4.41 8.06 -16.29
CA ALA A 64 -5.11 7.96 -17.57
C ALA A 64 -6.64 7.85 -17.39
N VAL A 65 -7.11 6.94 -16.52
CA VAL A 65 -8.53 6.61 -16.36
C VAL A 65 -9.28 7.52 -15.37
N SER A 66 -8.57 8.36 -14.63
CA SER A 66 -9.15 9.26 -13.62
C SER A 66 -9.97 10.42 -14.23
N GLN A 67 -9.74 10.75 -15.49
CA GLN A 67 -10.40 11.86 -16.20
C GLN A 67 -11.23 11.34 -17.38
N PRO A 68 -12.34 11.99 -17.73
CA PRO A 68 -13.19 11.56 -18.83
C PRO A 68 -12.61 11.96 -20.20
N ASN A 69 -13.26 11.49 -21.27
CA ASN A 69 -13.03 11.88 -22.68
C ASN A 69 -11.62 11.53 -23.19
N ARG A 70 -11.12 10.34 -22.84
CA ARG A 70 -9.76 9.91 -23.18
C ARG A 70 -9.73 8.60 -23.96
N ILE A 71 -8.84 8.58 -24.94
CA ILE A 71 -8.40 7.39 -25.65
C ILE A 71 -7.06 7.00 -25.02
N VAL A 72 -7.06 5.91 -24.29
CA VAL A 72 -5.90 5.43 -23.54
C VAL A 72 -5.16 4.40 -24.37
N VAL A 73 -3.92 4.74 -24.73
CA VAL A 73 -2.95 3.89 -25.45
C VAL A 73 -1.76 3.58 -24.56
N PHE A 74 -1.00 2.54 -24.88
CA PHE A 74 0.06 2.02 -24.03
C PHE A 74 1.42 2.02 -24.73
N ASP A 75 2.40 2.67 -24.11
CA ASP A 75 3.80 2.71 -24.58
C ASP A 75 4.67 1.64 -23.91
N VAL A 76 4.12 0.92 -22.94
CA VAL A 76 4.81 -0.09 -22.13
C VAL A 76 3.97 -1.36 -22.03
N ALA A 77 4.65 -2.49 -21.82
CA ALA A 77 4.05 -3.76 -21.44
C ALA A 77 4.48 -4.14 -20.02
N GLY A 78 3.64 -4.87 -19.30
CA GLY A 78 3.98 -5.37 -17.97
C GLY A 78 2.80 -5.43 -17.00
N VAL A 79 3.16 -5.60 -15.73
CA VAL A 79 2.21 -5.74 -14.62
C VAL A 79 2.08 -4.41 -13.90
N ILE A 80 0.90 -3.81 -13.93
CA ILE A 80 0.52 -2.63 -13.14
C ILE A 80 -0.04 -3.14 -11.81
N ARG A 81 0.74 -3.00 -10.74
CA ARG A 81 0.34 -3.44 -9.39
C ARG A 81 -0.40 -2.33 -8.66
N ILE A 82 -1.72 -2.43 -8.61
CA ILE A 82 -2.58 -1.40 -8.00
C ILE A 82 -2.68 -1.59 -6.49
N LYS A 83 -2.61 -0.49 -5.72
CA LYS A 83 -2.63 -0.54 -4.23
C LYS A 83 -3.99 -0.23 -3.61
N SER A 84 -4.93 0.25 -4.43
CA SER A 84 -6.29 0.61 -4.06
C SER A 84 -7.22 0.40 -5.26
N PRO A 85 -8.56 0.37 -5.08
CA PRO A 85 -9.50 0.19 -6.17
C PRO A 85 -9.21 1.12 -7.36
N LEU A 86 -9.15 0.56 -8.56
CA LEU A 86 -8.96 1.32 -9.80
C LEU A 86 -10.33 1.71 -10.35
N VAL A 87 -10.65 3.01 -10.32
CA VAL A 87 -11.96 3.53 -10.73
C VAL A 87 -11.84 4.23 -12.07
N PHE A 88 -12.66 3.84 -13.03
CA PHE A 88 -12.68 4.43 -14.36
C PHE A 88 -13.70 5.57 -14.43
N SER A 89 -13.29 6.70 -14.99
CA SER A 89 -14.20 7.81 -15.34
C SER A 89 -15.07 7.44 -16.55
N LYS A 90 -15.93 8.37 -16.98
CA LYS A 90 -16.82 8.20 -18.15
C LYS A 90 -16.15 8.55 -19.48
N ASN A 91 -16.73 8.13 -20.61
CA ASN A 91 -16.31 8.49 -21.96
C ASN A 91 -14.84 8.08 -22.23
N LEU A 92 -14.54 6.79 -22.05
CA LEU A 92 -13.19 6.25 -22.18
C LEU A 92 -13.12 5.16 -23.26
N THR A 93 -12.06 5.21 -24.07
CA THR A 93 -11.66 4.11 -24.94
C THR A 93 -10.31 3.59 -24.46
N ILE A 94 -10.26 2.35 -23.98
CA ILE A 94 -9.04 1.70 -23.47
C ILE A 94 -8.58 0.68 -24.50
N ALA A 95 -7.46 0.96 -25.15
CA ALA A 95 -6.96 0.19 -26.28
C ALA A 95 -5.75 -0.67 -25.87
N GLY A 96 -5.97 -1.73 -25.10
CA GLY A 96 -4.91 -2.62 -24.59
C GLY A 96 -4.05 -3.25 -25.69
N GLN A 97 -4.60 -3.42 -26.90
CA GLN A 97 -3.87 -3.94 -28.06
C GLN A 97 -2.81 -2.99 -28.63
N THR A 98 -2.75 -1.74 -28.15
CA THR A 98 -1.69 -0.79 -28.53
C THR A 98 -0.39 -1.00 -27.76
N ALA A 99 -0.45 -1.71 -26.63
CA ALA A 99 0.75 -2.01 -25.84
C ALA A 99 1.78 -2.79 -26.68
N PRO A 100 3.09 -2.58 -26.45
CA PRO A 100 4.10 -3.47 -27.00
C PRO A 100 4.11 -4.82 -26.27
N GLY A 101 4.97 -5.74 -26.73
CA GLY A 101 5.32 -6.97 -26.00
C GLY A 101 4.11 -7.83 -25.65
N SER A 102 4.03 -8.31 -24.40
CA SER A 102 2.93 -9.16 -23.91
C SER A 102 1.68 -8.39 -23.49
N GLY A 103 1.67 -7.06 -23.61
CA GLY A 103 0.55 -6.21 -23.17
C GLY A 103 0.50 -5.94 -21.66
N ILE A 104 -0.68 -5.59 -21.16
CA ILE A 104 -0.89 -5.07 -19.80
C ILE A 104 -1.69 -6.02 -18.93
N VAL A 105 -1.19 -6.24 -17.71
CA VAL A 105 -1.90 -6.91 -16.62
C VAL A 105 -2.11 -5.95 -15.46
N ILE A 106 -3.36 -5.73 -15.05
CA ILE A 106 -3.71 -5.03 -13.81
C ILE A 106 -3.80 -6.06 -12.70
N TYR A 107 -3.04 -5.88 -11.63
CA TYR A 107 -2.95 -6.86 -10.55
C TYR A 107 -3.03 -6.27 -9.14
N GLY A 108 -3.72 -6.96 -8.24
CA GLY A 108 -3.58 -6.80 -6.79
C GLY A 108 -4.75 -6.16 -6.04
N GLU A 109 -5.70 -5.54 -6.75
CA GLU A 109 -6.91 -4.95 -6.18
C GLU A 109 -8.08 -4.98 -7.18
N ARG A 110 -9.29 -4.59 -6.74
CA ARG A 110 -10.49 -4.53 -7.59
C ARG A 110 -10.47 -3.37 -8.60
N THR A 111 -11.16 -3.58 -9.72
CA THR A 111 -11.45 -2.55 -10.73
C THR A 111 -12.94 -2.20 -10.74
N SER A 112 -13.28 -0.92 -10.84
CA SER A 112 -14.68 -0.46 -10.86
C SER A 112 -14.94 0.44 -12.07
N PHE A 113 -16.01 0.09 -12.80
CA PHE A 113 -16.59 0.89 -13.88
C PHE A 113 -17.91 1.55 -13.45
N SER A 114 -18.25 1.47 -12.16
CA SER A 114 -19.47 2.06 -11.60
C SER A 114 -19.44 3.59 -11.67
N GLY A 115 -20.58 4.20 -12.01
CA GLY A 115 -20.70 5.66 -12.15
C GLY A 115 -20.19 6.20 -13.48
N ALA A 116 -19.63 5.34 -14.34
CA ALA A 116 -19.21 5.69 -15.69
C ALA A 116 -20.33 5.47 -16.71
N SER A 117 -20.18 5.98 -17.92
CA SER A 117 -20.97 5.61 -19.10
C SER A 117 -20.13 5.84 -20.34
N ASP A 118 -20.52 5.25 -21.48
CA ASP A 118 -19.78 5.33 -22.75
C ASP A 118 -18.33 4.83 -22.58
N ILE A 119 -18.18 3.55 -22.23
CA ILE A 119 -16.87 2.91 -22.02
C ILE A 119 -16.62 1.83 -23.07
N ILE A 120 -15.44 1.85 -23.67
CA ILE A 120 -14.93 0.79 -24.53
C ILE A 120 -13.64 0.27 -23.88
N VAL A 121 -13.56 -1.01 -23.53
CA VAL A 121 -12.33 -1.67 -23.07
C VAL A 121 -11.99 -2.84 -23.98
N ARG A 122 -10.77 -2.86 -24.49
CA ARG A 122 -10.29 -3.95 -25.35
C ARG A 122 -8.93 -4.48 -24.93
N TYR A 123 -8.74 -5.80 -24.99
CA TYR A 123 -7.43 -6.47 -24.80
C TYR A 123 -6.71 -6.15 -23.48
N LEU A 124 -7.45 -6.03 -22.39
CA LEU A 124 -6.92 -5.74 -21.07
C LEU A 124 -7.08 -6.95 -20.13
N ARG A 125 -6.09 -7.19 -19.28
CA ARG A 125 -6.13 -8.26 -18.27
C ARG A 125 -6.33 -7.66 -16.88
N ILE A 126 -7.34 -8.14 -16.15
CA ILE A 126 -7.70 -7.67 -14.81
C ILE A 126 -7.67 -8.86 -13.86
N ARG A 127 -6.78 -8.82 -12.87
CA ARG A 127 -6.55 -9.92 -11.93
C ARG A 127 -6.49 -9.40 -10.51
N MET A 128 -7.53 -9.66 -9.72
CA MET A 128 -7.55 -9.16 -8.33
C MET A 128 -6.54 -9.94 -7.46
N GLY A 129 -6.59 -11.27 -7.52
CA GLY A 129 -5.72 -12.14 -6.75
C GLY A 129 -6.05 -12.14 -5.26
N MET A 130 -5.40 -13.03 -4.50
CA MET A 130 -5.63 -13.18 -3.06
C MET A 130 -5.23 -11.92 -2.27
N SER A 131 -4.30 -11.12 -2.78
CA SER A 131 -3.84 -9.89 -2.13
C SER A 131 -4.88 -8.77 -2.11
N GLY A 132 -5.92 -8.83 -2.96
CA GLY A 132 -6.97 -7.82 -2.98
C GLY A 132 -7.81 -7.79 -1.70
N ARG A 133 -8.18 -6.59 -1.23
CA ARG A 133 -8.90 -6.42 0.04
C ARG A 133 -10.35 -6.89 -0.05
N GLY A 134 -10.85 -7.40 1.07
CA GLY A 134 -12.26 -7.78 1.24
C GLY A 134 -12.71 -8.97 0.38
N GLN A 135 -14.00 -9.30 0.46
CA GLN A 135 -14.68 -10.20 -0.47
C GLN A 135 -15.31 -9.34 -1.56
N ASN A 136 -14.53 -9.02 -2.59
CA ASN A 136 -14.96 -8.14 -3.67
C ASN A 136 -14.78 -8.81 -5.03
N ASP A 137 -15.45 -8.23 -6.02
CA ASP A 137 -15.30 -8.61 -7.41
C ASP A 137 -13.96 -8.15 -7.98
N ALA A 138 -13.39 -8.91 -8.92
CA ALA A 138 -12.21 -8.44 -9.64
C ALA A 138 -12.53 -7.22 -10.52
N ALA A 139 -13.69 -7.23 -11.19
CA ALA A 139 -14.23 -6.11 -11.94
C ALA A 139 -15.75 -5.99 -11.76
N GLY A 140 -16.33 -4.80 -11.87
CA GLY A 140 -17.78 -4.69 -11.91
C GLY A 140 -18.38 -3.31 -12.14
N ILE A 141 -19.70 -3.30 -12.35
CA ILE A 141 -20.54 -2.14 -12.64
C ILE A 141 -21.79 -2.19 -11.75
N ALA A 142 -21.95 -1.18 -10.88
CA ALA A 142 -23.13 -1.02 -10.04
C ALA A 142 -24.18 -0.05 -10.61
N ASN A 143 -23.74 0.93 -11.41
CA ASN A 143 -24.60 1.89 -12.11
C ASN A 143 -23.83 2.50 -13.29
N GLY A 144 -24.56 2.99 -14.29
CA GLY A 144 -24.00 3.48 -15.55
C GLY A 144 -24.52 2.72 -16.78
N SER A 145 -24.29 3.24 -17.99
CA SER A 145 -24.78 2.61 -19.22
C SER A 145 -23.85 2.75 -20.43
N ASN A 146 -24.18 2.03 -21.50
CA ASN A 146 -23.48 2.08 -22.79
C ASN A 146 -22.00 1.69 -22.64
N MET A 147 -21.73 0.43 -22.31
CA MET A 147 -20.37 -0.07 -22.12
C MET A 147 -20.12 -1.35 -22.91
N ILE A 148 -18.91 -1.52 -23.42
CA ILE A 148 -18.47 -2.73 -24.10
C ILE A 148 -17.08 -3.17 -23.64
N PHE A 149 -16.97 -4.46 -23.32
CA PHE A 149 -15.73 -5.14 -22.95
C PHE A 149 -15.48 -6.23 -24.01
N ASP A 150 -14.44 -6.08 -24.82
CA ASP A 150 -14.11 -6.97 -25.94
C ASP A 150 -12.71 -7.54 -25.76
N HIS A 151 -12.55 -8.86 -25.85
CA HIS A 151 -11.23 -9.50 -25.68
C HIS A 151 -10.53 -9.14 -24.37
N CYS A 152 -11.24 -9.07 -23.25
CA CYS A 152 -10.60 -8.90 -21.95
C CYS A 152 -10.32 -10.26 -21.29
N SER A 153 -9.44 -10.31 -20.29
CA SER A 153 -9.25 -11.50 -19.46
C SER A 153 -9.32 -11.13 -17.99
N ILE A 154 -10.24 -11.75 -17.26
CA ILE A 154 -10.66 -11.30 -15.93
C ILE A 154 -10.68 -12.50 -15.01
N SER A 155 -9.82 -12.48 -13.99
CA SER A 155 -9.63 -13.64 -13.13
C SER A 155 -9.49 -13.29 -11.66
N TRP A 156 -9.63 -14.32 -10.82
CA TRP A 156 -9.26 -14.31 -9.42
C TRP A 156 -10.02 -13.30 -8.56
N GLY A 157 -11.30 -13.06 -8.88
CA GLY A 157 -12.22 -12.34 -8.00
C GLY A 157 -12.51 -13.15 -6.75
N LYS A 158 -12.62 -12.48 -5.59
CA LYS A 158 -12.86 -13.15 -4.29
C LYS A 158 -14.34 -13.32 -3.97
N ASP A 159 -15.18 -12.46 -4.55
CA ASP A 159 -16.63 -12.64 -4.65
C ASP A 159 -16.99 -13.10 -6.08
N GLU A 160 -17.10 -12.21 -7.06
CA GLU A 160 -17.23 -12.54 -8.49
C GLU A 160 -16.03 -12.12 -9.35
N THR A 161 -15.82 -12.74 -10.52
CA THR A 161 -14.83 -12.22 -11.49
C THR A 161 -15.29 -10.92 -12.17
N PHE A 162 -16.52 -10.90 -12.73
CA PHE A 162 -17.12 -9.69 -13.27
C PHE A 162 -18.61 -9.61 -12.99
N SER A 163 -19.04 -8.62 -12.20
CA SER A 163 -20.47 -8.38 -11.95
C SER A 163 -21.02 -7.11 -12.60
N ILE A 164 -22.23 -7.23 -13.13
CA ILE A 164 -23.14 -6.13 -13.46
C ILE A 164 -24.28 -6.24 -12.47
N ASN A 165 -24.28 -5.44 -11.41
CA ASN A 165 -25.22 -5.60 -10.31
C ASN A 165 -25.71 -4.26 -9.81
N SER A 166 -26.94 -3.88 -10.21
CA SER A 166 -27.50 -2.57 -9.85
C SER A 166 -27.54 -2.35 -8.34
N ASP A 167 -26.99 -1.22 -7.87
CA ASP A 167 -27.19 -0.76 -6.50
C ASP A 167 -28.40 0.17 -6.33
N GLY A 168 -29.22 0.30 -7.39
CA GLY A 168 -30.40 1.16 -7.45
C GLY A 168 -30.07 2.66 -7.53
N LYS A 169 -28.79 3.05 -7.60
CA LYS A 169 -28.38 4.45 -7.68
C LYS A 169 -28.17 4.90 -9.13
N ASN A 170 -28.08 6.22 -9.33
CA ASN A 170 -27.71 6.87 -10.59
C ASN A 170 -28.48 6.39 -11.84
N GLY A 171 -29.77 6.08 -11.67
CA GLY A 171 -30.64 5.65 -12.77
C GLY A 171 -30.50 4.19 -13.18
N GLY A 172 -29.66 3.40 -12.49
CA GLY A 172 -29.51 1.97 -12.75
C GLY A 172 -28.36 1.61 -13.68
N VAL A 173 -28.40 0.40 -14.23
CA VAL A 173 -27.34 -0.17 -15.07
C VAL A 173 -27.92 -0.89 -16.30
N GLY A 174 -27.38 -0.68 -17.50
CA GLY A 174 -27.90 -1.33 -18.71
C GLY A 174 -27.19 -0.89 -19.99
N ASN A 175 -27.52 -1.52 -21.12
CA ASN A 175 -26.82 -1.35 -22.39
C ASN A 175 -25.34 -1.74 -22.31
N ILE A 176 -25.09 -2.99 -21.90
CA ILE A 176 -23.74 -3.50 -21.70
C ILE A 176 -23.52 -4.72 -22.59
N THR A 177 -22.35 -4.81 -23.22
CA THR A 177 -21.87 -6.04 -23.88
C THR A 177 -20.56 -6.47 -23.25
N ILE A 178 -20.49 -7.72 -22.78
CA ILE A 178 -19.22 -8.42 -22.55
C ILE A 178 -19.09 -9.45 -23.66
N GLN A 179 -18.10 -9.26 -24.53
CA GLN A 179 -17.85 -10.17 -25.64
C GLN A 179 -16.42 -10.66 -25.69
N LYS A 180 -16.25 -11.89 -26.19
CA LYS A 180 -14.94 -12.46 -26.52
C LYS A 180 -13.97 -12.45 -25.33
N THR A 181 -14.49 -12.47 -24.10
CA THR A 181 -13.74 -12.22 -22.87
C THR A 181 -13.60 -13.52 -22.05
N ILE A 182 -12.47 -13.69 -21.38
CA ILE A 182 -12.26 -14.78 -20.41
C ILE A 182 -12.69 -14.29 -19.02
N MET A 183 -13.51 -15.07 -18.33
CA MET A 183 -13.90 -14.89 -16.93
C MET A 183 -13.63 -16.19 -16.18
N SER A 184 -12.53 -16.24 -15.45
CA SER A 184 -12.00 -17.52 -14.97
C SER A 184 -11.49 -17.51 -13.53
N GLN A 185 -11.47 -18.70 -12.93
CA GLN A 185 -10.78 -18.96 -11.67
C GLN A 185 -11.18 -17.98 -10.54
N GLY A 186 -12.47 -17.70 -10.37
CA GLY A 186 -12.98 -17.04 -9.17
C GLY A 186 -12.49 -17.80 -7.93
N LEU A 187 -11.99 -17.08 -6.92
CA LEU A 187 -11.33 -17.69 -5.78
C LEU A 187 -12.34 -18.22 -4.76
N LEU A 188 -12.06 -19.40 -4.20
CA LEU A 188 -12.79 -19.93 -3.05
C LEU A 188 -12.67 -19.00 -1.83
N PRO A 189 -13.67 -18.99 -0.92
CA PRO A 189 -14.78 -19.94 -0.82
C PRO A 189 -15.99 -19.67 -1.72
N HIS A 190 -16.11 -18.47 -2.33
CA HIS A 190 -17.27 -18.15 -3.14
C HIS A 190 -17.13 -18.68 -4.58
N SER A 191 -16.03 -18.31 -5.26
CA SER A 191 -15.67 -18.74 -6.61
C SER A 191 -16.81 -18.58 -7.61
N ALA A 192 -17.06 -17.36 -8.07
CA ALA A 192 -18.16 -17.08 -8.99
C ALA A 192 -17.71 -16.30 -10.23
N GLY A 193 -18.32 -16.63 -11.39
CA GLY A 193 -18.09 -15.90 -12.63
C GLY A 193 -18.62 -14.46 -12.54
N GLY A 194 -19.88 -14.27 -12.17
CA GLY A 194 -20.50 -12.96 -12.13
C GLY A 194 -22.00 -12.93 -11.85
N LEU A 195 -22.47 -11.82 -11.29
CA LEU A 195 -23.88 -11.42 -11.33
C LEU A 195 -24.16 -10.57 -12.57
N CYS A 196 -25.33 -10.73 -13.18
CA CYS A 196 -25.77 -9.90 -14.31
C CYS A 196 -27.22 -9.49 -14.12
N GLN A 197 -27.43 -8.31 -13.55
CA GLN A 197 -28.72 -7.78 -13.11
C GLN A 197 -28.89 -6.34 -13.61
N PRO A 198 -29.10 -6.14 -14.93
CA PRO A 198 -29.50 -4.86 -15.48
C PRO A 198 -30.78 -4.32 -14.85
N THR A 199 -30.89 -2.99 -14.86
CA THR A 199 -32.11 -2.25 -14.65
C THR A 199 -32.89 -2.23 -15.96
N ASN A 200 -34.02 -2.93 -16.00
CA ASN A 200 -34.79 -3.14 -17.24
C ASN A 200 -35.19 -1.85 -17.96
N THR A 201 -35.37 -0.74 -17.24
CA THR A 201 -35.69 0.59 -17.80
C THR A 201 -34.49 1.34 -18.38
N VAL A 202 -33.28 0.78 -18.27
CA VAL A 202 -32.05 1.33 -18.87
C VAL A 202 -31.73 0.55 -20.15
N GLY A 203 -31.82 -0.78 -20.09
CA GLY A 203 -31.62 -1.68 -21.21
C GLY A 203 -31.12 -3.06 -20.77
N GLY A 204 -30.68 -3.86 -21.73
CA GLY A 204 -30.23 -5.23 -21.50
C GLY A 204 -28.72 -5.42 -21.39
N VAL A 205 -28.31 -6.67 -21.19
CA VAL A 205 -26.92 -7.11 -21.23
C VAL A 205 -26.74 -8.21 -22.28
N THR A 206 -25.64 -8.13 -23.03
CA THR A 206 -25.19 -9.18 -23.94
C THR A 206 -23.91 -9.83 -23.42
N LEU A 207 -23.92 -11.15 -23.32
CA LEU A 207 -22.79 -12.02 -23.00
C LEU A 207 -22.53 -12.88 -24.23
N TYR A 208 -21.48 -12.58 -25.00
CA TYR A 208 -21.29 -13.12 -26.34
C TYR A 208 -19.89 -13.66 -26.61
N ARG A 209 -19.76 -14.95 -26.98
CA ARG A 209 -18.46 -15.60 -27.26
C ARG A 209 -17.44 -15.52 -26.11
N ASN A 210 -17.92 -15.50 -24.88
CA ASN A 210 -17.05 -15.50 -23.72
C ASN A 210 -16.65 -16.93 -23.35
N LEU A 211 -15.53 -17.03 -22.62
CA LEU A 211 -15.14 -18.24 -21.91
C LEU A 211 -15.34 -18.02 -20.42
N TYR A 212 -16.11 -18.91 -19.81
CA TYR A 212 -16.20 -19.04 -18.37
C TYR A 212 -15.53 -20.34 -17.96
N ALA A 213 -14.53 -20.28 -17.10
CA ALA A 213 -13.75 -21.47 -16.74
C ALA A 213 -13.42 -21.49 -15.24
N ASP A 214 -13.54 -22.67 -14.63
CA ASP A 214 -13.03 -22.93 -13.27
C ASP A 214 -13.63 -22.03 -12.18
N ASN A 215 -14.87 -21.62 -12.37
CA ASN A 215 -15.66 -20.92 -11.35
C ASN A 215 -16.68 -21.90 -10.74
N ASN A 216 -16.83 -21.92 -9.42
CA ASN A 216 -17.79 -22.81 -8.77
C ASN A 216 -19.26 -22.57 -9.17
N THR A 217 -19.62 -21.33 -9.50
CA THR A 217 -21.02 -20.97 -9.83
C THR A 217 -21.12 -19.66 -10.64
N ARG A 218 -22.34 -19.32 -11.07
CA ARG A 218 -22.74 -18.02 -11.63
C ARG A 218 -21.89 -17.61 -12.84
N ASN A 219 -21.99 -18.34 -13.95
CA ASN A 219 -21.24 -18.08 -15.18
C ASN A 219 -22.10 -17.53 -16.34
N HIS A 220 -22.94 -16.50 -16.22
CA HIS A 220 -23.33 -15.66 -15.08
C HIS A 220 -24.56 -16.20 -14.35
N LYS A 221 -24.91 -15.59 -13.20
CA LYS A 221 -26.30 -15.60 -12.69
C LYS A 221 -27.02 -14.34 -13.15
N VAL A 222 -28.13 -14.50 -13.87
CA VAL A 222 -28.79 -13.41 -14.61
C VAL A 222 -30.14 -12.97 -14.02
N LYS A 223 -30.53 -11.73 -14.32
CA LYS A 223 -31.88 -11.16 -14.22
C LYS A 223 -32.12 -10.11 -15.31
N GLY A 224 -33.37 -9.80 -15.63
CA GLY A 224 -33.72 -8.80 -16.64
C GLY A 224 -33.51 -9.28 -18.07
N LEU A 225 -33.34 -8.35 -19.02
CA LEU A 225 -33.02 -8.64 -20.42
C LEU A 225 -31.58 -9.15 -20.57
N ASN A 226 -31.41 -10.42 -20.97
CA ASN A 226 -30.08 -11.02 -21.15
C ASN A 226 -29.99 -11.80 -22.45
N GLN A 227 -28.90 -11.57 -23.18
CA GLN A 227 -28.46 -12.43 -24.27
C GLN A 227 -27.24 -13.23 -23.81
N TYR A 228 -27.31 -14.55 -23.90
CA TYR A 228 -26.22 -15.47 -23.58
C TYR A 228 -25.97 -16.34 -24.82
N ILE A 229 -25.06 -15.90 -25.69
CA ILE A 229 -24.95 -16.42 -27.05
C ILE A 229 -23.50 -16.82 -27.37
N ASN A 230 -23.31 -18.02 -27.93
CA ASN A 230 -22.02 -18.56 -28.36
C ASN A 230 -20.94 -18.63 -27.26
N ASN A 231 -21.32 -18.66 -25.98
CA ASN A 231 -20.37 -18.77 -24.88
C ASN A 231 -19.94 -20.23 -24.69
N VAL A 232 -18.75 -20.40 -24.13
CA VAL A 232 -18.25 -21.70 -23.66
C VAL A 232 -18.13 -21.62 -22.14
N VAL A 233 -18.68 -22.62 -21.45
CA VAL A 233 -18.65 -22.73 -19.99
C VAL A 233 -17.98 -24.04 -19.64
N TYR A 234 -16.87 -23.96 -18.90
CA TYR A 234 -16.01 -25.09 -18.59
C TYR A 234 -15.78 -25.25 -17.09
N ASN A 235 -15.74 -26.49 -16.61
CA ASN A 235 -15.37 -26.86 -15.25
C ASN A 235 -16.05 -26.01 -14.15
N TRP A 236 -17.35 -25.75 -14.29
CA TRP A 236 -18.11 -25.12 -13.21
C TRP A 236 -18.13 -26.04 -11.97
N GLY A 237 -18.47 -25.55 -10.78
CA GLY A 237 -18.54 -26.37 -9.57
C GLY A 237 -19.96 -26.87 -9.26
N SER A 238 -20.35 -26.93 -7.99
CA SER A 238 -21.68 -27.45 -7.58
C SER A 238 -22.83 -26.47 -7.81
N GLY A 239 -22.53 -25.19 -8.00
CA GLY A 239 -23.54 -24.14 -8.14
C GLY A 239 -24.04 -23.92 -9.55
N GLY A 240 -23.73 -24.82 -10.50
CA GLY A 240 -24.15 -24.75 -11.91
C GLY A 240 -23.31 -23.82 -12.78
N GLY A 241 -23.43 -24.00 -14.10
CA GLY A 241 -22.79 -23.14 -15.10
C GLY A 241 -23.49 -21.78 -15.20
N TYR A 242 -24.48 -21.68 -16.10
CA TYR A 242 -25.29 -20.47 -16.30
C TYR A 242 -26.58 -20.51 -15.46
N ASN A 243 -26.80 -19.51 -14.61
CA ASN A 243 -27.85 -19.54 -13.59
C ASN A 243 -29.00 -18.58 -13.88
N LEU A 244 -30.19 -19.13 -14.11
CA LEU A 244 -31.43 -18.39 -14.40
C LEU A 244 -32.16 -17.92 -13.12
N GLY A 245 -31.44 -17.28 -12.20
CA GLY A 245 -32.03 -16.68 -10.99
C GLY A 245 -32.36 -17.65 -9.84
N GLY A 246 -32.71 -18.91 -10.10
CA GLY A 246 -33.14 -19.85 -9.06
C GLY A 246 -34.40 -19.38 -8.34
N ASP A 247 -34.42 -19.38 -7.01
CA ASP A 247 -35.57 -18.90 -6.22
C ASP A 247 -35.63 -17.36 -6.03
N SER A 248 -34.83 -16.58 -6.78
CA SER A 248 -34.81 -15.12 -6.63
C SER A 248 -36.02 -14.42 -7.29
N GLU A 249 -36.54 -13.36 -6.66
CA GLU A 249 -37.76 -12.64 -7.05
C GLU A 249 -37.64 -11.71 -8.29
N GLY A 250 -36.59 -11.83 -9.11
CA GLY A 250 -36.39 -10.96 -10.28
C GLY A 250 -36.88 -11.57 -11.59
N ARG A 251 -37.59 -10.78 -12.41
CA ARG A 251 -38.02 -11.16 -13.77
C ARG A 251 -36.82 -11.35 -14.70
N ILE A 252 -36.85 -12.37 -15.54
CA ILE A 252 -35.76 -12.73 -16.48
C ILE A 252 -36.36 -12.98 -17.86
N TRP A 253 -35.79 -12.33 -18.87
CA TRP A 253 -35.99 -12.68 -20.28
C TRP A 253 -34.63 -13.06 -20.86
N ALA A 254 -34.42 -14.35 -21.06
CA ALA A 254 -33.15 -14.89 -21.51
C ALA A 254 -33.23 -15.41 -22.94
N ASP A 255 -32.40 -14.85 -23.81
CA ASP A 255 -32.08 -15.39 -25.13
C ASP A 255 -30.79 -16.22 -25.02
N VAL A 256 -30.92 -17.55 -25.04
CA VAL A 256 -29.82 -18.48 -24.77
C VAL A 256 -29.54 -19.35 -25.99
N GLN A 257 -28.52 -19.02 -26.79
CA GLN A 257 -28.31 -19.67 -28.08
C GLN A 257 -26.87 -20.11 -28.33
N SER A 258 -26.71 -21.30 -28.93
CA SER A 258 -25.45 -21.83 -29.44
C SER A 258 -24.29 -21.84 -28.42
N ASN A 259 -24.59 -21.98 -27.12
CA ASN A 259 -23.57 -22.10 -26.08
C ASN A 259 -23.11 -23.55 -25.91
N TYR A 260 -21.88 -23.75 -25.45
CA TYR A 260 -21.33 -25.06 -25.14
C TYR A 260 -20.96 -25.16 -23.65
N PHE A 261 -21.69 -25.99 -22.91
CA PHE A 261 -21.42 -26.32 -21.51
C PHE A 261 -20.64 -27.63 -21.42
N ILE A 262 -19.39 -27.59 -20.96
CA ILE A 262 -18.48 -28.74 -20.90
C ILE A 262 -18.05 -28.97 -19.45
N GLN A 263 -18.36 -30.14 -18.89
CA GLN A 263 -17.94 -30.48 -17.54
C GLN A 263 -16.43 -30.68 -17.42
N GLY A 264 -15.89 -30.26 -16.28
CA GLY A 264 -14.53 -30.55 -15.86
C GLY A 264 -14.47 -31.38 -14.57
N PRO A 265 -13.25 -31.59 -14.03
CA PRO A 265 -13.03 -32.40 -12.83
C PRO A 265 -13.84 -31.95 -11.60
N ASN A 266 -14.07 -30.65 -11.43
CA ASN A 266 -14.84 -30.09 -10.31
C ASN A 266 -16.34 -30.03 -10.56
N SER A 267 -16.82 -30.34 -11.77
CA SER A 267 -18.22 -30.16 -12.11
C SER A 267 -19.19 -30.96 -11.28
N GLY A 268 -20.20 -30.24 -10.77
CA GLY A 268 -21.39 -30.76 -10.13
C GLY A 268 -22.64 -30.13 -10.74
N GLY A 269 -23.74 -30.89 -10.79
CA GLY A 269 -25.01 -30.38 -11.33
C GLY A 269 -24.99 -30.11 -12.84
N ASN A 270 -26.00 -29.38 -13.30
CA ASN A 270 -26.27 -29.14 -14.73
C ASN A 270 -25.55 -27.89 -15.26
N GLY A 271 -25.31 -27.85 -16.57
CA GLY A 271 -24.72 -26.69 -17.26
C GLY A 271 -25.57 -25.42 -17.14
N VAL A 272 -26.90 -25.57 -17.13
CA VAL A 272 -27.85 -24.48 -16.85
C VAL A 272 -28.57 -24.76 -15.54
N GLY A 273 -28.51 -23.78 -14.62
CA GLY A 273 -29.21 -23.80 -13.35
C GLY A 273 -30.70 -23.52 -13.49
N SER A 274 -31.51 -23.96 -12.51
CA SER A 274 -32.96 -23.83 -12.56
C SER A 274 -33.44 -22.37 -12.57
N GLY A 275 -34.54 -22.14 -13.30
CA GLY A 275 -35.30 -20.89 -13.24
C GLY A 275 -36.43 -20.92 -12.21
N ASN A 276 -37.39 -20.03 -12.41
CA ASN A 276 -38.67 -20.01 -11.69
C ASN A 276 -39.79 -19.43 -12.58
N GLN A 277 -40.98 -19.20 -12.00
CA GLN A 277 -42.14 -18.69 -12.73
C GLN A 277 -41.95 -17.29 -13.33
N LEU A 278 -40.96 -16.52 -12.86
CA LEU A 278 -40.58 -15.20 -13.38
C LEU A 278 -39.51 -15.28 -14.47
N THR A 279 -39.11 -16.49 -14.86
CA THR A 279 -38.06 -16.72 -15.86
C THR A 279 -38.69 -17.14 -17.18
N THR A 280 -38.54 -16.32 -18.22
CA THR A 280 -38.89 -16.68 -19.60
C THR A 280 -37.62 -16.91 -20.41
N VAL A 281 -37.53 -18.04 -21.12
CA VAL A 281 -36.34 -18.42 -21.89
C VAL A 281 -36.72 -18.81 -23.31
N TYR A 282 -36.04 -18.19 -24.28
CA TYR A 282 -35.90 -18.74 -25.63
C TYR A 282 -34.52 -19.41 -25.73
N GLN A 283 -34.50 -20.65 -26.21
CA GLN A 283 -33.25 -21.41 -26.33
C GLN A 283 -33.13 -22.09 -27.68
N ARG A 284 -31.92 -22.11 -28.25
CA ARG A 284 -31.65 -22.79 -29.53
C ARG A 284 -30.19 -23.20 -29.66
N GLY A 285 -29.94 -24.43 -30.13
CA GLY A 285 -28.60 -24.86 -30.56
C GLY A 285 -27.55 -25.00 -29.46
N ASN A 286 -27.96 -24.99 -28.18
CA ASN A 286 -27.04 -25.18 -27.06
C ASN A 286 -26.64 -26.65 -26.91
N LYS A 287 -25.41 -26.89 -26.46
CA LYS A 287 -24.88 -28.23 -26.18
C LYS A 287 -24.36 -28.38 -24.76
N THR A 288 -24.51 -29.59 -24.23
CA THR A 288 -23.96 -29.98 -22.93
C THR A 288 -23.15 -31.26 -23.06
N ASP A 289 -21.90 -31.22 -22.59
CA ASP A 289 -20.99 -32.35 -22.50
C ASP A 289 -20.72 -32.67 -21.03
N MET A 290 -21.15 -33.85 -20.62
CA MET A 290 -21.12 -34.32 -19.24
C MET A 290 -20.21 -35.56 -19.09
N SER A 291 -19.51 -35.95 -20.16
CA SER A 291 -18.79 -37.23 -20.25
C SER A 291 -17.43 -37.18 -19.57
N ARG A 292 -16.73 -36.03 -19.67
CA ARG A 292 -15.34 -35.82 -19.22
C ARG A 292 -14.36 -36.82 -19.85
N ASP A 293 -14.63 -37.26 -21.07
CA ASP A 293 -13.87 -38.32 -21.74
C ASP A 293 -12.72 -37.80 -22.63
N GLY A 294 -12.54 -36.47 -22.70
CA GLY A 294 -11.54 -35.84 -23.54
C GLY A 294 -11.93 -35.68 -25.01
N VAL A 295 -13.20 -35.90 -25.35
CA VAL A 295 -13.73 -35.79 -26.72
C VAL A 295 -14.82 -34.74 -26.75
N LEU A 296 -14.83 -33.87 -27.76
CA LEU A 296 -15.85 -32.85 -27.93
C LEU A 296 -17.12 -33.51 -28.48
N ASN A 297 -17.98 -34.06 -27.62
CA ASN A 297 -19.10 -34.91 -28.03
C ASN A 297 -20.44 -34.62 -27.31
N GLY A 298 -20.61 -33.38 -26.84
CA GLY A 298 -21.81 -32.91 -26.16
C GLY A 298 -23.11 -33.12 -26.94
N ARG A 299 -24.16 -33.47 -26.20
CA ARG A 299 -25.53 -33.60 -26.73
C ARG A 299 -26.20 -32.24 -26.83
N ASP A 300 -27.21 -32.15 -27.69
CA ASP A 300 -28.09 -30.98 -27.72
C ASP A 300 -28.86 -30.89 -26.38
N MET A 301 -29.05 -29.66 -25.90
CA MET A 301 -29.83 -29.39 -24.70
C MET A 301 -31.34 -29.44 -25.00
N ASP A 302 -32.10 -29.94 -24.03
CA ASP A 302 -33.54 -30.18 -24.17
C ASP A 302 -34.38 -29.48 -23.09
N GLU A 303 -35.66 -29.84 -23.04
CA GLU A 303 -36.60 -29.31 -22.08
C GLU A 303 -36.24 -29.61 -20.62
N ASN A 304 -35.45 -30.63 -20.29
CA ASN A 304 -35.10 -30.88 -18.89
C ASN A 304 -33.95 -29.97 -18.42
N ASP A 305 -33.15 -29.44 -19.34
CA ASP A 305 -31.95 -28.68 -18.98
C ASP A 305 -32.23 -27.25 -18.49
N PHE A 306 -33.38 -26.66 -18.81
CA PHE A 306 -33.82 -25.33 -18.31
C PHE A 306 -34.99 -25.45 -17.32
N ALA A 307 -34.89 -26.41 -16.40
CA ALA A 307 -35.96 -26.72 -15.44
C ALA A 307 -36.52 -25.48 -14.71
N ARG A 308 -37.83 -25.50 -14.46
CA ARG A 308 -38.61 -24.46 -13.73
C ARG A 308 -38.76 -23.10 -14.43
N ALA A 309 -38.12 -22.87 -15.58
CA ALA A 309 -38.37 -21.68 -16.41
C ALA A 309 -39.57 -21.88 -17.34
N THR A 310 -40.28 -20.79 -17.64
CA THR A 310 -41.25 -20.69 -18.73
C THR A 310 -40.50 -20.64 -20.05
N ARG A 311 -40.71 -21.64 -20.90
CA ARG A 311 -40.08 -21.69 -22.23
C ARG A 311 -41.04 -21.23 -23.32
N VAL A 312 -40.45 -20.62 -24.34
CA VAL A 312 -41.16 -20.18 -25.53
C VAL A 312 -40.59 -20.86 -26.78
N ASP A 313 -41.46 -21.18 -27.74
CA ASP A 313 -41.11 -22.00 -28.91
C ASP A 313 -40.41 -21.19 -30.00
N SER A 314 -40.61 -19.86 -30.00
CA SER A 314 -39.97 -18.95 -30.95
C SER A 314 -39.38 -17.73 -30.27
N PHE A 315 -38.43 -17.09 -30.94
CA PHE A 315 -37.86 -15.84 -30.49
C PHE A 315 -38.92 -14.72 -30.43
N GLU A 316 -39.89 -14.72 -31.35
CA GLU A 316 -40.99 -13.75 -31.35
C GLU A 316 -41.86 -13.88 -30.09
N ASP A 317 -42.11 -15.12 -29.64
CA ASP A 317 -42.84 -15.37 -28.40
C ASP A 317 -42.09 -14.85 -27.15
N LEU A 318 -40.75 -14.79 -27.18
CA LEU A 318 -39.98 -14.14 -26.11
C LEU A 318 -40.29 -12.64 -26.07
N LEU A 319 -40.26 -11.98 -27.23
CA LEU A 319 -40.52 -10.54 -27.36
C LEU A 319 -41.96 -10.16 -26.97
N GLN A 320 -42.90 -11.09 -27.13
CA GLN A 320 -44.31 -10.92 -26.76
C GLN A 320 -44.66 -11.46 -25.37
N SER A 321 -43.67 -11.99 -24.65
CA SER A 321 -43.90 -12.56 -23.32
C SER A 321 -44.29 -11.50 -22.29
N GLU A 322 -44.96 -11.94 -21.23
CA GLU A 322 -45.45 -11.04 -20.18
C GLU A 322 -44.31 -10.18 -19.59
N GLU A 323 -44.63 -8.89 -19.41
CA GLU A 323 -43.76 -7.84 -18.88
C GLU A 323 -42.50 -7.54 -19.71
N TYR A 324 -42.34 -8.12 -20.90
CA TYR A 324 -41.17 -7.86 -21.75
C TYR A 324 -41.02 -6.35 -22.04
N PRO A 325 -39.85 -5.73 -21.76
CA PRO A 325 -39.63 -4.29 -21.91
C PRO A 325 -39.44 -3.90 -23.39
N SER A 326 -40.55 -3.83 -24.12
CA SER A 326 -40.60 -3.58 -25.56
C SER A 326 -39.99 -2.24 -26.01
N GLU A 327 -39.88 -1.28 -25.10
CA GLU A 327 -39.22 0.01 -25.29
C GLU A 327 -37.69 -0.11 -25.43
N HIS A 328 -37.11 -1.25 -25.03
CA HIS A 328 -35.71 -1.58 -25.21
C HIS A 328 -35.57 -2.73 -26.22
N PRO A 329 -35.51 -2.43 -27.53
CA PRO A 329 -35.52 -3.45 -28.57
C PRO A 329 -34.36 -4.43 -28.39
N HIS A 330 -34.64 -5.71 -28.64
CA HIS A 330 -33.64 -6.75 -28.53
C HIS A 330 -32.48 -6.50 -29.51
N ALA A 331 -31.25 -6.50 -29.00
CA ALA A 331 -30.09 -6.19 -29.82
C ALA A 331 -29.80 -7.32 -30.83
N PRO A 332 -29.57 -7.02 -32.12
CA PRO A 332 -29.13 -8.02 -33.08
C PRO A 332 -27.70 -8.47 -32.77
N ILE A 333 -27.40 -9.73 -33.09
CA ILE A 333 -26.03 -10.27 -33.17
C ILE A 333 -25.79 -10.65 -34.63
N ALA A 334 -25.04 -9.83 -35.37
CA ALA A 334 -24.86 -10.01 -36.81
C ALA A 334 -24.13 -11.33 -37.13
N SER A 335 -23.21 -11.74 -36.25
CA SER A 335 -22.36 -12.94 -36.44
C SER A 335 -22.87 -14.17 -35.66
N MET A 336 -24.19 -14.29 -35.45
CA MET A 336 -24.82 -15.33 -34.62
C MET A 336 -24.84 -16.73 -35.26
N SER A 337 -24.53 -16.88 -36.55
CA SER A 337 -24.74 -18.10 -37.33
C SER A 337 -23.80 -19.28 -37.02
N MET A 338 -23.23 -19.33 -35.82
CA MET A 338 -22.32 -20.41 -35.39
C MET A 338 -23.10 -21.49 -34.65
N THR A 339 -22.64 -22.73 -34.82
CA THR A 339 -22.93 -23.86 -33.94
C THR A 339 -22.16 -23.74 -32.62
N ALA A 340 -22.56 -24.48 -31.59
CA ALA A 340 -21.83 -24.52 -30.32
C ALA A 340 -20.40 -25.05 -30.50
N GLU A 341 -20.17 -26.01 -31.39
CA GLU A 341 -18.83 -26.51 -31.75
C GLU A 341 -17.97 -25.44 -32.41
N GLU A 342 -18.52 -24.67 -33.36
CA GLU A 342 -17.80 -23.56 -33.99
C GLU A 342 -17.48 -22.46 -32.97
N ALA A 343 -18.40 -22.21 -32.02
CA ALA A 343 -18.15 -21.31 -30.90
C ALA A 343 -17.01 -21.81 -30.01
N TYR A 344 -16.96 -23.11 -29.68
CA TYR A 344 -15.84 -23.73 -28.96
C TYR A 344 -14.52 -23.51 -29.68
N GLN A 345 -14.45 -23.83 -30.98
CA GLN A 345 -13.21 -23.70 -31.74
C GLN A 345 -12.75 -22.23 -31.78
N TRP A 346 -13.67 -21.30 -32.03
CA TRP A 346 -13.37 -19.87 -32.02
C TRP A 346 -12.86 -19.39 -30.66
N VAL A 347 -13.48 -19.85 -29.57
CA VAL A 347 -13.06 -19.52 -28.21
C VAL A 347 -11.65 -20.01 -27.95
N VAL A 348 -11.33 -21.26 -28.26
CA VAL A 348 -9.98 -21.83 -28.12
C VAL A 348 -8.92 -21.02 -28.87
N ASP A 349 -9.27 -20.50 -30.05
CA ASP A 349 -8.32 -19.82 -30.92
C ASP A 349 -8.15 -18.34 -30.57
N SER A 350 -9.18 -17.65 -30.06
CA SER A 350 -9.21 -16.18 -30.07
C SER A 350 -9.76 -15.50 -28.82
N VAL A 351 -10.38 -16.20 -27.86
CA VAL A 351 -10.99 -15.52 -26.69
C VAL A 351 -9.95 -14.83 -25.80
N GLY A 352 -10.35 -13.80 -25.07
CA GLY A 352 -9.54 -13.13 -24.06
C GLY A 352 -8.60 -12.08 -24.64
N ALA A 353 -7.73 -11.53 -23.80
CA ALA A 353 -6.70 -10.57 -24.18
C ALA A 353 -5.54 -11.30 -24.90
N CYS A 354 -5.82 -11.74 -26.14
CA CYS A 354 -4.91 -12.46 -27.01
C CYS A 354 -4.02 -11.56 -27.86
N LEU A 355 -4.22 -10.23 -27.78
CA LEU A 355 -3.31 -9.23 -28.31
C LEU A 355 -2.72 -8.40 -27.17
N PRO A 356 -1.46 -7.97 -27.30
CA PRO A 356 -0.54 -8.29 -28.39
C PRO A 356 0.05 -9.72 -28.32
N ASP A 357 -0.08 -10.38 -27.17
CA ASP A 357 0.29 -11.79 -26.91
C ASP A 357 -0.82 -12.44 -26.08
N ARG A 358 -0.85 -13.78 -25.97
CA ARG A 358 -1.64 -14.47 -24.94
C ARG A 358 -0.71 -14.83 -23.78
N ASP A 359 -1.08 -14.49 -22.56
CA ASP A 359 -0.20 -14.73 -21.41
C ASP A 359 -0.40 -16.11 -20.77
N GLU A 360 0.49 -16.45 -19.82
CA GLU A 360 0.56 -17.79 -19.24
C GLU A 360 -0.70 -18.21 -18.48
N VAL A 361 -1.43 -17.27 -17.87
CA VAL A 361 -2.68 -17.57 -17.16
C VAL A 361 -3.78 -17.90 -18.16
N ASP A 362 -3.92 -17.10 -19.23
CA ASP A 362 -4.93 -17.37 -20.25
C ASP A 362 -4.62 -18.66 -21.01
N GLU A 363 -3.34 -18.94 -21.31
CA GLU A 363 -2.92 -20.23 -21.88
C GLU A 363 -3.21 -21.41 -20.96
N TYR A 364 -2.99 -21.26 -19.64
CA TYR A 364 -3.33 -22.29 -18.65
C TYR A 364 -4.82 -22.64 -18.70
N VAL A 365 -5.69 -21.64 -18.70
CA VAL A 365 -7.16 -21.83 -18.78
C VAL A 365 -7.57 -22.46 -20.12
N ILE A 366 -6.93 -22.09 -21.23
CA ILE A 366 -7.20 -22.68 -22.55
C ILE A 366 -6.71 -24.14 -22.64
N ASP A 367 -5.57 -24.48 -22.04
CA ASP A 367 -5.10 -25.87 -21.94
C ASP A 367 -6.09 -26.74 -21.13
N GLU A 368 -6.66 -26.20 -20.06
CA GLU A 368 -7.70 -26.88 -19.31
C GLU A 368 -8.97 -27.09 -20.17
N LEU A 369 -9.43 -26.07 -20.90
CA LEU A 369 -10.55 -26.20 -21.83
C LEU A 369 -10.30 -27.23 -22.95
N ARG A 370 -9.09 -27.24 -23.53
CA ARG A 370 -8.67 -28.20 -24.57
C ARG A 370 -8.65 -29.64 -24.07
N SER A 371 -8.55 -29.84 -22.76
CA SER A 371 -8.56 -31.18 -22.16
C SER A 371 -9.93 -31.85 -22.21
N LEU A 372 -11.00 -31.08 -22.47
CA LEU A 372 -12.38 -31.57 -22.63
C LEU A 372 -12.82 -32.46 -21.46
N GLY A 373 -12.57 -31.96 -20.25
CA GLY A 373 -13.01 -32.55 -18.99
C GLY A 373 -11.94 -33.30 -18.20
N ASN A 374 -10.72 -33.45 -18.75
CA ASN A 374 -9.62 -34.16 -18.09
C ASN A 374 -8.80 -33.30 -17.11
N LYS A 375 -8.74 -31.98 -17.31
CA LYS A 375 -8.03 -30.98 -16.49
C LYS A 375 -9.00 -29.89 -16.03
N GLY A 376 -8.61 -29.02 -15.12
CA GLY A 376 -9.51 -28.02 -14.54
C GLY A 376 -9.47 -28.07 -13.03
N VAL A 377 -9.28 -26.91 -12.40
CA VAL A 377 -9.26 -26.79 -10.95
C VAL A 377 -9.88 -25.48 -10.48
N ILE A 378 -10.86 -25.57 -9.58
CA ILE A 378 -11.35 -24.43 -8.82
C ILE A 378 -10.36 -24.14 -7.69
N ILE A 379 -9.76 -22.96 -7.70
CA ILE A 379 -8.65 -22.59 -6.82
C ILE A 379 -9.07 -21.69 -5.66
N SER A 380 -8.35 -21.77 -4.55
CA SER A 380 -8.47 -20.80 -3.45
C SER A 380 -7.49 -19.65 -3.55
N SER A 381 -6.40 -19.78 -4.32
CA SER A 381 -5.43 -18.73 -4.58
C SER A 381 -4.69 -19.03 -5.88
N GLU A 382 -4.39 -17.98 -6.64
CA GLU A 382 -3.54 -17.98 -7.83
C GLU A 382 -2.13 -18.56 -7.59
N SER A 383 -1.64 -18.54 -6.34
CA SER A 383 -0.33 -19.09 -5.97
C SER A 383 -0.18 -20.59 -6.30
N VAL A 384 -1.28 -21.34 -6.37
CA VAL A 384 -1.27 -22.76 -6.72
C VAL A 384 -0.83 -23.02 -8.16
N LEU A 385 -0.91 -22.00 -9.03
CA LEU A 385 -0.45 -22.09 -10.42
C LEU A 385 1.08 -22.05 -10.53
N GLY A 386 1.78 -21.66 -9.45
CA GLY A 386 3.25 -21.62 -9.42
C GLY A 386 3.87 -20.61 -10.39
N LEU A 387 3.10 -19.62 -10.84
CA LEU A 387 3.54 -18.65 -11.83
C LEU A 387 4.51 -17.63 -11.24
N VAL A 388 5.53 -17.29 -12.01
CA VAL A 388 6.48 -16.22 -11.70
C VAL A 388 5.72 -14.91 -11.49
N ASN A 389 6.15 -14.11 -10.50
CA ASN A 389 5.51 -12.82 -10.15
C ASN A 389 4.02 -12.91 -9.76
N GLY A 390 3.47 -14.12 -9.57
CA GLY A 390 2.06 -14.38 -9.30
C GLY A 390 1.13 -14.28 -10.51
N VAL A 391 1.61 -13.80 -11.67
CA VAL A 391 0.79 -13.57 -12.89
C VAL A 391 1.43 -14.10 -14.17
N GLY A 392 2.63 -14.69 -14.08
CA GLY A 392 3.41 -15.15 -15.21
C GLY A 392 4.42 -14.11 -15.71
N ASN A 393 5.16 -14.50 -16.73
CA ASN A 393 6.17 -13.72 -17.43
C ASN A 393 5.50 -12.81 -18.46
N ILE A 394 5.61 -11.51 -18.24
CA ILE A 394 5.08 -10.47 -19.14
C ILE A 394 6.27 -9.71 -19.72
N TYR A 395 6.47 -9.84 -21.02
CA TYR A 395 7.62 -9.29 -21.73
C TYR A 395 7.32 -7.91 -22.27
N ASN A 396 8.30 -7.01 -22.20
CA ASN A 396 8.24 -5.73 -22.91
C ASN A 396 8.88 -5.84 -24.30
N ALA A 397 8.50 -4.94 -25.21
CA ALA A 397 9.11 -4.82 -26.52
C ALA A 397 9.21 -3.34 -26.93
N PRO A 398 10.01 -3.00 -27.95
CA PRO A 398 10.00 -1.66 -28.51
C PRO A 398 8.60 -1.33 -29.07
N LYS A 399 8.07 -0.13 -28.75
CA LYS A 399 6.88 0.39 -29.43
C LYS A 399 7.23 0.87 -30.84
N PRO A 400 6.30 0.82 -31.81
CA PRO A 400 6.47 1.49 -33.11
C PRO A 400 6.80 2.99 -32.94
N LEU A 401 7.52 3.56 -33.91
CA LEU A 401 7.80 4.99 -33.92
C LEU A 401 6.49 5.78 -34.15
N ASP A 402 6.27 6.76 -33.29
CA ASP A 402 5.17 7.72 -33.29
C ASP A 402 5.81 9.06 -32.92
N THR A 403 6.03 9.90 -33.93
CA THR A 403 6.90 11.08 -33.84
C THR A 403 6.25 12.22 -33.07
N ASP A 404 4.94 12.41 -33.18
CA ASP A 404 4.21 13.49 -32.52
C ASP A 404 3.46 13.06 -31.26
N ASN A 405 3.50 11.76 -30.93
CA ASN A 405 2.90 11.13 -29.75
C ASN A 405 1.37 11.31 -29.70
N ASP A 406 0.72 11.04 -30.82
CA ASP A 406 -0.73 11.06 -30.93
C ASP A 406 -1.37 9.67 -30.84
N GLY A 407 -0.54 8.63 -30.67
CA GLY A 407 -0.96 7.24 -30.50
C GLY A 407 -1.06 6.44 -31.80
N MET A 408 -0.80 7.06 -32.96
CA MET A 408 -0.72 6.40 -34.26
C MET A 408 0.75 6.26 -34.69
N PRO A 409 1.20 5.08 -35.16
CA PRO A 409 2.55 4.94 -35.70
C PRO A 409 2.74 5.70 -37.01
N ASP A 410 3.91 6.32 -37.19
CA ASP A 410 4.31 7.05 -38.40
C ASP A 410 4.05 6.28 -39.70
N GLU A 411 4.31 4.97 -39.70
CA GLU A 411 4.13 4.11 -40.86
C GLU A 411 2.65 3.96 -41.22
N TRP A 412 1.78 3.87 -40.21
CA TRP A 412 0.35 3.76 -40.39
C TRP A 412 -0.24 5.09 -40.90
N GLU A 413 0.19 6.21 -40.33
CA GLU A 413 -0.25 7.54 -40.75
C GLU A 413 0.08 7.82 -42.22
N LYS A 414 1.33 7.57 -42.63
CA LYS A 414 1.75 7.70 -44.04
C LYS A 414 0.92 6.82 -44.96
N ALA A 415 0.62 5.59 -44.54
CA ALA A 415 -0.20 4.66 -45.31
C ALA A 415 -1.65 5.12 -45.45
N ASN A 416 -2.15 5.94 -44.52
CA ASN A 416 -3.52 6.45 -44.49
C ASN A 416 -3.64 7.93 -44.89
N GLY A 417 -2.55 8.57 -45.33
CA GLY A 417 -2.52 9.94 -45.83
C GLY A 417 -2.59 11.02 -44.74
N LEU A 418 -2.14 10.71 -43.54
CA LEU A 418 -2.00 11.60 -42.39
C LEU A 418 -0.55 12.14 -42.29
N ASP A 419 -0.34 13.17 -41.46
CA ASP A 419 0.99 13.79 -41.26
C ASP A 419 1.59 13.35 -39.92
N PRO A 420 2.67 12.54 -39.92
CA PRO A 420 3.34 12.05 -38.70
C PRO A 420 3.93 13.12 -37.76
N ASN A 421 3.67 14.40 -38.03
CA ASN A 421 4.10 15.52 -37.22
C ASN A 421 2.91 16.41 -36.78
N ASP A 422 1.66 16.03 -37.08
CA ASP A 422 0.43 16.72 -36.71
C ASP A 422 -0.44 15.91 -35.73
N ALA A 423 -0.07 15.97 -34.44
CA ALA A 423 -0.80 15.26 -33.38
C ALA A 423 -2.28 15.64 -33.23
N THR A 424 -2.75 16.68 -33.93
CA THR A 424 -4.17 17.03 -33.93
C THR A 424 -5.00 16.10 -34.81
N ASP A 425 -4.38 15.31 -35.69
CA ASP A 425 -5.10 14.51 -36.65
C ASP A 425 -5.64 13.18 -36.09
N ALA A 426 -5.03 12.58 -35.06
CA ALA A 426 -5.56 11.46 -34.30
C ALA A 426 -7.05 11.62 -33.94
N VAL A 427 -7.41 12.80 -33.42
CA VAL A 427 -8.76 13.10 -32.91
C VAL A 427 -9.66 13.78 -33.94
N LYS A 428 -9.25 13.87 -35.22
CA LYS A 428 -10.13 14.30 -36.30
C LYS A 428 -11.06 13.15 -36.70
N VAL A 429 -12.32 13.48 -36.96
CA VAL A 429 -13.32 12.51 -37.44
C VAL A 429 -13.08 12.23 -38.93
N ALA A 430 -12.84 10.96 -39.25
CA ALA A 430 -12.69 10.47 -40.61
C ALA A 430 -14.05 10.35 -41.33
N ALA A 431 -14.02 10.10 -42.64
CA ALA A 431 -15.23 10.01 -43.47
C ALA A 431 -16.22 8.90 -43.05
N ASN A 432 -15.75 7.89 -42.32
CA ASN A 432 -16.56 6.79 -41.79
C ASN A 432 -17.18 7.07 -40.40
N GLY A 433 -16.93 8.26 -39.83
CA GLY A 433 -17.47 8.68 -38.53
C GLY A 433 -16.62 8.32 -37.31
N TYR A 434 -15.57 7.52 -37.46
CA TYR A 434 -14.60 7.23 -36.40
C TYR A 434 -13.49 8.29 -36.34
N LEU A 435 -12.82 8.42 -35.20
CA LEU A 435 -11.58 9.19 -35.10
C LEU A 435 -10.45 8.46 -35.84
N ASN A 436 -9.45 9.17 -36.35
CA ASN A 436 -8.31 8.53 -37.03
C ASN A 436 -7.58 7.53 -36.13
N ILE A 437 -7.36 7.87 -34.86
CA ILE A 437 -6.78 6.95 -33.87
C ILE A 437 -7.62 5.67 -33.69
N GLU A 438 -8.94 5.75 -33.80
CA GLU A 438 -9.80 4.58 -33.72
C GLU A 438 -9.70 3.72 -34.98
N ASN A 439 -9.51 4.33 -36.16
CA ASN A 439 -9.22 3.58 -37.38
C ASN A 439 -7.88 2.83 -37.25
N TYR A 440 -6.86 3.44 -36.64
CA TYR A 440 -5.61 2.75 -36.31
C TYR A 440 -5.86 1.56 -35.37
N ILE A 441 -6.45 1.82 -34.20
CA ILE A 441 -6.75 0.82 -33.16
C ILE A 441 -7.56 -0.37 -33.72
N ASN A 442 -8.49 -0.11 -34.64
CA ASN A 442 -9.33 -1.13 -35.27
C ASN A 442 -8.63 -1.87 -36.42
N SER A 443 -7.54 -1.32 -36.97
CA SER A 443 -6.75 -1.94 -38.04
C SER A 443 -5.66 -2.88 -37.54
N ILE A 444 -5.33 -2.83 -36.24
CA ILE A 444 -4.36 -3.75 -35.62
C ILE A 444 -4.85 -5.19 -35.85
N PRO A 445 -4.04 -6.04 -36.52
CA PRO A 445 -4.49 -7.36 -36.93
C PRO A 445 -4.82 -8.24 -35.73
N ALA A 446 -5.80 -9.13 -35.89
CA ALA A 446 -6.21 -10.11 -34.88
C ALA A 446 -5.18 -11.26 -34.67
N SER A 447 -3.93 -11.07 -35.08
CA SER A 447 -2.83 -12.02 -34.89
C SER A 447 -1.78 -11.37 -33.99
N PRO A 448 -1.14 -12.13 -33.08
CA PRO A 448 -0.12 -11.59 -32.18
C PRO A 448 0.93 -10.78 -32.94
N VAL A 449 1.25 -9.61 -32.42
CA VAL A 449 2.31 -8.76 -33.00
C VAL A 449 3.64 -9.47 -32.72
N PRO A 450 4.44 -9.80 -33.74
CA PRO A 450 5.67 -10.55 -33.52
C PRO A 450 6.64 -9.70 -32.68
N PHE A 451 7.08 -10.24 -31.54
CA PHE A 451 8.23 -9.77 -30.77
C PHE A 451 8.98 -10.98 -30.21
N LEU A 452 10.24 -10.78 -29.81
CA LEU A 452 11.06 -11.84 -29.21
C LEU A 452 11.11 -11.72 -27.69
N LYS A 453 10.98 -12.85 -27.00
CA LYS A 453 11.09 -13.00 -25.54
C LYS A 453 12.56 -13.07 -25.13
N TYR A 454 13.00 -12.17 -24.25
CA TYR A 454 14.34 -12.19 -23.68
C TYR A 454 14.47 -13.20 -22.53
N PRO A 455 15.67 -13.66 -22.17
CA PRO A 455 15.83 -14.53 -21.01
C PRO A 455 15.40 -13.86 -19.70
N VAL A 456 14.76 -14.62 -18.82
CA VAL A 456 14.27 -14.21 -17.50
C VAL A 456 14.91 -15.06 -16.41
N GLU A 457 14.66 -14.71 -15.14
CA GLU A 457 15.18 -15.43 -13.98
C GLU A 457 16.71 -15.61 -13.98
N ILE A 458 17.42 -14.55 -14.37
CA ILE A 458 18.89 -14.58 -14.45
C ILE A 458 19.47 -14.59 -13.03
N LEU A 459 20.14 -15.69 -12.68
CA LEU A 459 20.67 -15.94 -11.34
C LEU A 459 22.12 -16.43 -11.40
N ALA A 460 22.99 -15.88 -10.55
CA ALA A 460 24.36 -16.40 -10.39
C ALA A 460 24.36 -17.79 -9.74
N LYS A 461 24.92 -18.79 -10.44
CA LYS A 461 25.16 -20.15 -9.93
C LYS A 461 26.53 -20.29 -9.28
N SER A 462 27.54 -19.64 -9.84
CA SER A 462 28.89 -19.62 -9.27
C SER A 462 29.62 -18.35 -9.67
N LEU A 463 30.40 -17.80 -8.74
CA LEU A 463 31.21 -16.62 -8.97
C LEU A 463 32.67 -16.92 -8.60
N GLY A 464 33.57 -16.72 -9.56
CA GLY A 464 35.01 -16.87 -9.43
C GLY A 464 35.74 -15.53 -9.50
N THR A 465 37.07 -15.58 -9.57
CA THR A 465 37.93 -14.41 -9.73
C THR A 465 37.98 -13.91 -11.16
N ASP A 466 37.76 -14.80 -12.13
CA ASP A 466 37.86 -14.52 -13.57
C ASP A 466 36.63 -14.99 -14.36
N SER A 467 35.57 -15.40 -13.66
CA SER A 467 34.43 -16.06 -14.28
C SER A 467 33.15 -15.96 -13.44
N ILE A 468 32.02 -16.04 -14.13
CA ILE A 468 30.70 -16.21 -13.54
C ILE A 468 29.92 -17.26 -14.33
N THR A 469 29.19 -18.12 -13.64
CA THR A 469 28.15 -18.96 -14.24
C THR A 469 26.80 -18.41 -13.83
N VAL A 470 25.96 -18.11 -14.81
CA VAL A 470 24.57 -17.72 -14.58
C VAL A 470 23.63 -18.77 -15.14
N ALA A 471 22.50 -18.99 -14.47
CA ALA A 471 21.35 -19.70 -15.00
C ALA A 471 20.27 -18.68 -15.37
N PHE A 472 19.44 -19.05 -16.33
CA PHE A 472 18.33 -18.23 -16.82
C PHE A 472 17.32 -19.13 -17.54
N GLU A 473 16.12 -18.62 -17.74
CA GLU A 473 15.08 -19.27 -18.54
C GLU A 473 14.82 -18.50 -19.82
N CYS A 474 14.68 -19.21 -20.94
CA CYS A 474 14.27 -18.61 -22.21
C CYS A 474 12.98 -19.27 -22.66
N HIS A 475 11.92 -18.47 -22.83
CA HIS A 475 10.60 -18.95 -23.27
C HIS A 475 10.35 -18.69 -24.77
N GLU A 476 11.38 -18.25 -25.50
CA GLU A 476 11.29 -17.99 -26.94
C GLU A 476 11.25 -19.30 -27.75
N LYS A 477 10.29 -19.39 -28.67
CA LYS A 477 10.04 -20.57 -29.52
C LYS A 477 10.10 -20.25 -31.02
N ALA A 478 10.36 -19.01 -31.41
CA ALA A 478 10.50 -18.59 -32.78
C ALA A 478 11.61 -19.38 -33.50
N THR A 479 11.31 -19.81 -34.73
CA THR A 479 12.27 -20.56 -35.54
C THR A 479 13.47 -19.70 -35.87
N GLY A 480 14.68 -20.23 -35.63
CA GLY A 480 15.93 -19.51 -35.88
C GLY A 480 16.36 -18.55 -34.77
N ALA A 481 15.59 -18.42 -33.69
CA ALA A 481 15.96 -17.57 -32.55
C ALA A 481 17.24 -18.09 -31.86
N LYS A 482 18.10 -17.14 -31.46
CA LYS A 482 19.33 -17.38 -30.69
C LYS A 482 19.48 -16.31 -29.62
N ILE A 483 20.33 -16.55 -28.64
CA ILE A 483 20.65 -15.58 -27.57
C ILE A 483 22.08 -15.10 -27.77
N ARG A 484 22.25 -13.78 -27.89
CA ARG A 484 23.57 -13.13 -27.80
C ARG A 484 23.88 -12.85 -26.34
N VAL A 485 25.02 -13.34 -25.87
CA VAL A 485 25.55 -13.05 -24.53
C VAL A 485 26.66 -12.03 -24.66
N GLU A 486 26.49 -10.89 -24.01
CA GLU A 486 27.43 -9.78 -24.04
C GLU A 486 27.87 -9.44 -22.61
N VAL A 487 29.09 -8.93 -22.47
CA VAL A 487 29.64 -8.48 -21.19
C VAL A 487 30.20 -7.08 -21.34
N MET A 488 29.92 -6.22 -20.36
CA MET A 488 30.43 -4.86 -20.28
C MET A 488 31.12 -4.67 -18.91
N PRO A 489 32.43 -4.40 -18.84
CA PRO A 489 33.04 -3.91 -17.61
C PRO A 489 32.50 -2.50 -17.28
N GLU A 490 32.44 -2.15 -16.00
CA GLU A 490 31.97 -0.83 -15.57
C GLU A 490 32.71 0.32 -16.29
N GLY A 491 31.93 1.25 -16.87
CA GLY A 491 32.45 2.36 -17.67
C GLY A 491 33.00 1.98 -19.05
N GLY A 492 32.87 0.72 -19.46
CA GLY A 492 33.26 0.21 -20.78
C GLY A 492 32.11 0.09 -21.77
N GLU A 493 32.34 -0.69 -22.83
CA GLU A 493 31.37 -1.01 -23.87
C GLU A 493 31.01 -2.50 -23.83
N TYR A 494 29.82 -2.84 -24.34
CA TYR A 494 29.43 -4.25 -24.48
C TYR A 494 30.28 -4.96 -25.52
N THR A 495 30.76 -6.14 -25.15
CA THR A 495 31.46 -7.07 -26.05
C THR A 495 30.73 -8.41 -26.09
N THR A 496 30.49 -8.92 -27.30
CA THR A 496 29.87 -10.24 -27.46
C THR A 496 30.83 -11.33 -26.99
N VAL A 497 30.38 -12.13 -26.02
CA VAL A 497 31.11 -13.30 -25.51
C VAL A 497 30.81 -14.52 -26.36
N GLU A 498 29.53 -14.75 -26.67
CA GLU A 498 29.07 -15.93 -27.42
C GLU A 498 27.65 -15.73 -27.97
N THR A 499 27.27 -16.56 -28.95
CA THR A 499 25.88 -16.77 -29.35
C THR A 499 25.45 -18.20 -29.05
N ILE A 500 24.43 -18.35 -28.22
CA ILE A 500 23.92 -19.65 -27.75
C ILE A 500 22.50 -19.93 -28.26
N GLY A 501 22.07 -21.19 -28.22
CA GLY A 501 20.69 -21.59 -28.53
C GLY A 501 19.71 -21.18 -27.44
N THR A 502 18.42 -21.07 -27.79
CA THR A 502 17.34 -20.76 -26.82
C THR A 502 17.03 -21.92 -25.87
N ASP A 503 17.55 -23.12 -26.14
CA ASP A 503 17.47 -24.31 -25.29
C ASP A 503 18.53 -24.34 -24.17
N VAL A 504 19.50 -23.41 -24.19
CA VAL A 504 20.53 -23.29 -23.16
C VAL A 504 19.96 -22.58 -21.94
N THR A 505 20.09 -23.19 -20.75
CA THR A 505 19.56 -22.65 -19.48
C THR A 505 20.63 -22.12 -18.52
N SER A 506 21.91 -22.24 -18.89
CA SER A 506 23.01 -21.67 -18.11
C SER A 506 24.24 -21.43 -18.98
N TYR A 507 25.00 -20.40 -18.64
CA TYR A 507 26.22 -20.04 -19.36
C TYR A 507 27.32 -19.56 -18.41
N THR A 508 28.57 -19.92 -18.71
CA THR A 508 29.75 -19.46 -17.97
C THR A 508 30.53 -18.45 -18.80
N VAL A 509 30.59 -17.21 -18.33
CA VAL A 509 31.49 -16.18 -18.84
C VAL A 509 32.85 -16.33 -18.15
N LYS A 510 33.94 -16.30 -18.91
CA LYS A 510 35.33 -16.48 -18.43
C LYS A 510 36.22 -15.35 -18.93
N GLY A 511 37.44 -15.26 -18.39
CA GLY A 511 38.43 -14.26 -18.81
C GLY A 511 38.13 -12.86 -18.28
N LEU A 512 37.37 -12.78 -17.18
CA LEU A 512 37.07 -11.54 -16.50
C LEU A 512 38.24 -11.13 -15.61
N SER A 513 38.38 -9.84 -15.36
CA SER A 513 39.33 -9.29 -14.38
C SER A 513 38.78 -9.47 -12.98
N GLU A 514 39.64 -9.71 -11.99
CA GLU A 514 39.24 -9.81 -10.58
C GLU A 514 38.75 -8.46 -10.01
N LYS A 515 37.92 -8.52 -8.97
CA LYS A 515 37.36 -7.35 -8.26
C LYS A 515 36.70 -6.29 -9.17
N THR A 516 36.26 -6.69 -10.35
CA THR A 516 35.76 -5.78 -11.39
C THR A 516 34.25 -5.93 -11.52
N ASN A 517 33.54 -4.80 -11.59
CA ASN A 517 32.10 -4.75 -11.84
C ASN A 517 31.84 -4.99 -13.33
N TYR A 518 30.84 -5.81 -13.60
CA TYR A 518 30.40 -6.17 -14.95
C TYR A 518 28.87 -6.17 -15.03
N THR A 519 28.36 -5.86 -16.22
CA THR A 519 26.98 -6.12 -16.60
C THR A 519 26.97 -7.17 -17.71
N LEU A 520 26.26 -8.28 -17.50
CA LEU A 520 25.89 -9.20 -18.56
C LEU A 520 24.64 -8.69 -19.25
N ARG A 521 24.59 -8.86 -20.57
CA ARG A 521 23.40 -8.59 -21.38
C ARG A 521 23.06 -9.81 -22.21
N PHE A 522 21.79 -10.19 -22.16
CA PHE A 522 21.20 -11.27 -22.94
C PHE A 522 20.18 -10.68 -23.90
N THR A 523 20.40 -10.87 -25.20
CA THR A 523 19.49 -10.40 -26.24
C THR A 523 19.09 -11.57 -27.11
N THR A 524 17.79 -11.89 -27.14
CA THR A 524 17.25 -12.89 -28.07
C THR A 524 17.10 -12.24 -29.45
N PHE A 525 17.52 -12.90 -30.51
CA PHE A 525 17.45 -12.36 -31.87
C PHE A 525 17.21 -13.43 -32.93
N THR A 526 16.64 -12.99 -34.06
CA THR A 526 16.56 -13.70 -35.34
C THR A 526 17.26 -12.86 -36.41
N ASP A 527 17.21 -13.26 -37.68
CA ASP A 527 17.75 -12.46 -38.78
C ASP A 527 16.99 -11.14 -38.98
N ASP A 528 15.71 -11.09 -38.59
CA ASP A 528 14.82 -9.94 -38.87
C ASP A 528 14.62 -9.01 -37.66
N MET A 529 14.81 -9.49 -36.43
CA MET A 529 14.54 -8.69 -35.23
C MET A 529 15.30 -9.16 -33.98
N ALA A 530 15.29 -8.30 -32.95
CA ALA A 530 15.85 -8.57 -31.63
C ALA A 530 14.86 -8.18 -30.51
N SER A 531 14.95 -8.88 -29.38
CA SER A 531 14.25 -8.53 -28.15
C SER A 531 14.85 -7.29 -27.49
N LEU A 532 14.16 -6.71 -26.51
CA LEU A 532 14.85 -5.88 -25.51
C LEU A 532 15.92 -6.72 -24.77
N PRO A 533 16.99 -6.09 -24.26
CA PRO A 533 18.01 -6.80 -23.50
C PRO A 533 17.52 -7.12 -22.09
N ALA A 534 17.90 -8.31 -21.59
CA ALA A 534 17.87 -8.61 -20.17
C ALA A 534 19.28 -8.45 -19.58
N GLU A 535 19.42 -7.68 -18.51
CA GLU A 535 20.72 -7.35 -17.92
C GLU A 535 20.90 -7.95 -16.51
N PHE A 536 22.13 -8.34 -16.19
CA PHE A 536 22.51 -8.89 -14.88
C PHE A 536 23.87 -8.35 -14.46
N SER A 537 23.89 -7.52 -13.40
CA SER A 537 25.12 -6.92 -12.88
C SER A 537 25.74 -7.77 -11.78
N PHE A 538 27.07 -7.88 -11.79
CA PHE A 538 27.83 -8.63 -10.80
C PHE A 538 29.26 -8.06 -10.67
N ARG A 539 29.95 -8.43 -9.59
CA ARG A 539 31.37 -8.15 -9.39
C ARG A 539 32.14 -9.45 -9.27
N THR A 540 33.25 -9.61 -9.98
CA THR A 540 34.13 -10.77 -9.80
C THR A 540 34.80 -10.75 -8.42
N LYS A 541 35.13 -11.94 -7.90
CA LYS A 541 35.86 -12.06 -6.63
C LYS A 541 37.31 -11.60 -6.79
N GLY A 542 37.96 -11.23 -5.69
CA GLY A 542 39.42 -11.16 -5.62
C GLY A 542 40.06 -12.51 -5.32
N ALA A 543 41.33 -12.68 -5.70
CA ALA A 543 42.15 -13.76 -5.19
C ALA A 543 42.21 -13.77 -3.64
N PRO A 544 42.47 -14.92 -2.99
CA PRO A 544 42.71 -15.00 -1.55
C PRO A 544 43.78 -13.99 -1.09
N GLY A 545 43.43 -13.17 -0.10
CA GLY A 545 44.26 -12.06 0.35
C GLY A 545 43.68 -11.31 1.55
N GLU A 546 44.37 -10.26 1.96
CA GLU A 546 43.89 -9.34 3.00
C GLU A 546 42.49 -8.79 2.65
N PRO A 547 41.65 -8.48 3.65
CA PRO A 547 40.32 -7.92 3.41
C PRO A 547 40.37 -6.65 2.56
N ASP A 548 39.37 -6.40 1.72
CA ASP A 548 39.24 -5.07 1.14
C ASP A 548 38.81 -4.05 2.19
N LEU A 549 39.13 -2.79 1.92
CA LEU A 549 38.66 -1.63 2.69
C LEU A 549 37.14 -1.70 2.85
N SER A 550 36.66 -1.32 4.04
CA SER A 550 35.23 -1.10 4.25
C SER A 550 34.76 0.08 3.41
N THR A 551 33.60 -0.05 2.77
CA THR A 551 32.93 0.94 1.91
C THR A 551 31.46 1.07 2.30
N ASP A 552 30.75 1.98 1.62
CA ASP A 552 29.29 2.16 1.71
C ASP A 552 28.79 2.33 3.16
N PRO A 553 29.34 3.31 3.90
CA PRO A 553 28.93 3.55 5.28
C PRO A 553 27.45 3.93 5.35
N ILE A 554 26.77 3.39 6.35
CA ILE A 554 25.45 3.84 6.81
C ILE A 554 25.60 4.12 8.31
N PRO A 555 25.28 5.33 8.81
CA PRO A 555 24.93 6.51 8.04
C PRO A 555 26.00 6.90 7.01
N ALA A 556 25.58 7.51 5.91
CA ALA A 556 26.47 7.95 4.84
C ALA A 556 27.47 8.97 5.36
N ASN A 557 28.67 9.00 4.78
CA ASN A 557 29.71 9.91 5.24
C ASN A 557 29.28 11.39 5.08
N GLY A 558 29.19 12.12 6.19
CA GLY A 558 28.71 13.49 6.27
C GLY A 558 27.19 13.64 6.40
N GLU A 559 26.44 12.55 6.60
CA GLU A 559 24.98 12.58 6.74
C GLU A 559 24.55 13.19 8.08
N THR A 560 23.46 13.97 8.07
CA THR A 560 22.69 14.30 9.27
C THR A 560 21.47 13.39 9.33
N ILE A 561 21.39 12.56 10.35
CA ILE A 561 20.31 11.57 10.52
C ILE A 561 19.20 12.12 11.41
N ALA A 562 18.03 11.47 11.40
CA ALA A 562 16.90 11.86 12.27
C ALA A 562 17.05 11.26 13.68
N GLU A 563 17.76 10.15 13.81
CA GLU A 563 18.01 9.46 15.06
C GLU A 563 18.93 10.28 15.98
N TYR A 564 18.57 10.34 17.25
CA TYR A 564 19.26 11.19 18.25
C TYR A 564 19.57 10.46 19.56
N THR A 565 19.27 9.16 19.67
CA THR A 565 19.55 8.33 20.86
C THR A 565 20.30 7.04 20.54
N THR A 566 20.01 6.40 19.40
CA THR A 566 20.72 5.21 18.93
C THR A 566 20.91 5.25 17.43
N VAL A 567 22.03 4.71 16.95
CA VAL A 567 22.31 4.60 15.52
C VAL A 567 22.86 3.22 15.21
N THR A 568 22.49 2.67 14.05
CA THR A 568 23.08 1.43 13.54
C THR A 568 24.05 1.73 12.40
N LEU A 569 25.34 1.56 12.69
CA LEU A 569 26.41 1.61 11.72
C LEU A 569 26.35 0.36 10.83
N LYS A 570 26.40 0.51 9.51
CA LYS A 570 26.53 -0.59 8.52
C LYS A 570 27.56 -0.23 7.48
N PHE A 571 28.18 -1.26 6.91
CA PHE A 571 29.26 -1.10 5.93
C PHE A 571 29.31 -2.32 5.01
N SER A 572 30.05 -2.20 3.92
CA SER A 572 30.28 -3.26 2.94
C SER A 572 31.77 -3.51 2.78
N ASN A 573 32.15 -4.75 2.44
CA ASN A 573 33.49 -5.06 1.93
C ASN A 573 33.58 -6.48 1.37
N GLU A 574 34.50 -6.69 0.45
CA GLU A 574 34.87 -8.01 -0.04
C GLU A 574 35.93 -8.64 0.88
N VAL A 575 35.66 -9.88 1.29
CA VAL A 575 36.49 -10.61 2.27
C VAL A 575 36.62 -12.05 1.88
N THR A 576 37.83 -12.58 1.98
CA THR A 576 38.06 -14.02 1.88
C THR A 576 38.12 -14.63 3.27
N GLY A 577 37.47 -15.78 3.45
CA GLY A 577 37.39 -16.46 4.75
C GLY A 577 36.37 -15.85 5.72
N ARG A 578 36.64 -15.98 7.03
CA ARG A 578 35.77 -15.50 8.11
C ARG A 578 36.39 -14.27 8.79
N PRO A 579 35.99 -13.04 8.43
CA PRO A 579 36.63 -11.85 8.96
C PRO A 579 36.25 -11.57 10.42
N TYR A 580 36.99 -10.64 11.02
CA TYR A 580 36.64 -9.87 12.20
C TYR A 580 36.60 -8.39 11.84
N TYR A 581 35.60 -7.67 12.35
CA TYR A 581 35.42 -6.24 12.13
C TYR A 581 35.65 -5.49 13.44
N TYR A 582 36.66 -4.65 13.48
CA TYR A 582 37.01 -3.81 14.62
C TYR A 582 36.37 -2.43 14.43
N VAL A 583 35.43 -2.09 15.31
CA VAL A 583 34.65 -0.85 15.25
C VAL A 583 35.33 0.20 16.10
N TYR A 584 35.61 1.34 15.48
CA TYR A 584 36.16 2.51 16.14
C TYR A 584 35.19 3.67 16.03
N VAL A 585 34.95 4.38 17.12
CA VAL A 585 34.03 5.54 17.17
C VAL A 585 34.61 6.62 18.07
N GLY A 586 34.36 7.89 17.75
CA GLY A 586 34.68 9.03 18.60
C GLY A 586 33.99 10.31 18.12
N THR A 587 34.12 11.41 18.85
CA THR A 587 33.59 12.73 18.44
C THR A 587 34.65 13.60 17.76
N SER A 588 35.78 13.01 17.37
CA SER A 588 36.87 13.66 16.65
C SER A 588 37.48 12.70 15.62
N PRO A 589 37.80 13.15 14.40
CA PRO A 589 38.39 12.29 13.37
C PRO A 589 39.79 11.78 13.75
N ASP A 590 40.50 12.50 14.63
CA ASP A 590 41.87 12.18 15.05
C ASP A 590 41.92 11.28 16.29
N ARG A 591 40.78 11.03 16.95
CA ARG A 591 40.68 10.27 18.20
C ARG A 591 39.44 9.37 18.18
N LEU A 592 39.63 8.14 17.70
CA LEU A 592 38.61 7.10 17.71
C LEU A 592 38.96 6.02 18.73
N ASP A 593 37.99 5.65 19.57
CA ASP A 593 38.11 4.57 20.53
C ASP A 593 37.62 3.26 19.92
N SER A 594 38.30 2.15 20.24
CA SER A 594 37.80 0.83 19.86
C SER A 594 36.62 0.47 20.75
N VAL A 595 35.42 0.42 20.18
CA VAL A 595 34.18 0.20 20.92
C VAL A 595 33.70 -1.25 20.84
N ALA A 596 34.01 -1.96 19.75
CA ALA A 596 33.59 -3.35 19.57
C ALA A 596 34.46 -4.15 18.59
N THR A 597 34.37 -5.47 18.68
CA THR A 597 34.78 -6.40 17.61
C THR A 597 33.61 -7.28 17.25
N VAL A 598 33.14 -7.21 16.00
CA VAL A 598 31.93 -7.89 15.53
C VAL A 598 32.23 -8.84 14.37
N ARG A 599 31.27 -9.74 14.12
CA ARG A 599 31.27 -10.67 12.97
C ARG A 599 30.29 -10.26 11.88
N SER A 600 29.35 -9.38 12.20
CA SER A 600 28.37 -8.78 11.30
C SER A 600 28.94 -7.54 10.64
N ARG A 601 28.43 -7.20 9.45
CA ARG A 601 28.70 -5.91 8.81
C ARG A 601 27.82 -4.77 9.37
N SER A 602 27.57 -4.81 10.67
CA SER A 602 26.72 -3.86 11.37
C SER A 602 27.03 -3.81 12.85
N TYR A 603 26.84 -2.63 13.46
CA TYR A 603 27.00 -2.37 14.88
C TYR A 603 26.05 -1.24 15.32
N THR A 604 25.33 -1.42 16.43
CA THR A 604 24.42 -0.42 16.98
C THR A 604 25.05 0.22 18.23
N MET A 605 24.93 1.54 18.36
CA MET A 605 25.46 2.30 19.48
C MET A 605 24.49 3.38 19.94
N ASP A 606 24.61 3.76 21.21
CA ASP A 606 23.96 4.93 21.77
C ASP A 606 24.67 6.21 21.29
N VAL A 607 23.90 7.26 21.07
CA VAL A 607 24.37 8.56 20.57
C VAL A 607 23.68 9.70 21.30
N GLU A 608 24.36 10.84 21.42
CA GLU A 608 23.79 12.07 21.93
C GLU A 608 23.10 12.87 20.80
N PRO A 609 22.03 13.64 21.07
CA PRO A 609 21.45 14.55 20.09
C PRO A 609 22.46 15.60 19.61
N ASN A 610 22.25 16.13 18.40
CA ASN A 610 23.07 17.21 17.82
C ASN A 610 24.59 16.98 17.83
N THR A 611 25.03 15.72 17.75
CA THR A 611 26.43 15.35 17.95
C THR A 611 26.98 14.71 16.69
N THR A 612 28.13 15.22 16.23
CA THR A 612 28.87 14.62 15.12
C THR A 612 29.77 13.50 15.65
N TYR A 613 29.52 12.29 15.19
CA TYR A 613 30.34 11.11 15.44
C TYR A 613 31.19 10.79 14.22
N TYR A 614 32.44 10.40 14.48
CA TYR A 614 33.39 9.86 13.53
C TYR A 614 33.54 8.36 13.83
N TRP A 615 33.63 7.54 12.78
CA TRP A 615 33.76 6.10 12.94
C TRP A 615 34.57 5.46 11.83
N ARG A 616 35.18 4.31 12.13
CA ARG A 616 36.04 3.56 11.21
C ARG A 616 35.90 2.06 11.47
N ILE A 617 36.03 1.26 10.42
CA ILE A 617 36.00 -0.21 10.51
C ILE A 617 37.29 -0.80 9.97
N ASP A 618 38.09 -1.40 10.85
CA ASP A 618 39.26 -2.19 10.44
C ASP A 618 38.85 -3.66 10.29
N VAL A 619 39.26 -4.29 9.20
CA VAL A 619 38.84 -5.66 8.89
C VAL A 619 40.03 -6.59 8.86
N GLU A 620 39.91 -7.72 9.55
CA GLU A 620 40.98 -8.71 9.66
C GLU A 620 40.51 -10.10 9.23
N ASN A 621 41.35 -10.82 8.49
CA ASN A 621 41.21 -12.24 8.23
C ASN A 621 42.55 -12.96 8.45
N THR A 622 42.65 -14.22 8.03
CA THR A 622 43.89 -15.01 8.17
C THR A 622 45.08 -14.52 7.35
N TYR A 623 44.84 -13.63 6.39
CA TYR A 623 45.87 -13.08 5.50
C TYR A 623 46.41 -11.73 6.00
N GLY A 624 45.65 -11.00 6.81
CA GLY A 624 46.08 -9.72 7.39
C GLY A 624 44.90 -8.83 7.78
N ARG A 625 45.23 -7.57 8.12
CA ARG A 625 44.27 -6.54 8.56
C ARG A 625 44.36 -5.31 7.66
N THR A 626 43.21 -4.87 7.17
CA THR A 626 43.05 -3.65 6.38
C THR A 626 42.34 -2.61 7.23
N GLN A 627 43.01 -1.47 7.44
CA GLN A 627 42.46 -0.35 8.19
C GLN A 627 41.47 0.43 7.33
N GLY A 628 40.26 0.69 7.82
CA GLY A 628 39.22 1.41 7.08
C GLY A 628 39.46 2.92 6.97
N GLU A 629 38.60 3.59 6.21
CA GLU A 629 38.52 5.06 6.20
C GLU A 629 37.70 5.58 7.38
N VAL A 630 37.95 6.82 7.80
CA VAL A 630 37.17 7.50 8.83
C VAL A 630 35.98 8.19 8.17
N TRP A 631 34.78 7.75 8.53
CA TRP A 631 33.51 8.38 8.14
C TRP A 631 32.93 9.18 9.30
N ASN A 632 31.95 10.02 9.01
CA ASN A 632 31.23 10.77 10.04
C ASN A 632 29.74 10.89 9.73
N PHE A 633 28.95 11.16 10.77
CA PHE A 633 27.54 11.55 10.66
C PHE A 633 27.19 12.46 11.84
N THR A 634 26.11 13.22 11.71
CA THR A 634 25.57 14.06 12.79
C THR A 634 24.19 13.55 13.16
N THR A 635 23.95 13.35 14.45
CA THR A 635 22.63 12.93 14.95
C THR A 635 21.59 14.03 14.84
N GLY A 636 20.31 13.61 14.84
CA GLY A 636 19.18 14.51 14.86
C GLY A 636 19.12 15.36 16.14
N GLN A 637 18.20 16.31 16.17
CA GLN A 637 17.80 16.97 17.41
C GLN A 637 16.71 16.14 18.08
N GLU A 638 16.63 16.22 19.41
CA GLU A 638 15.43 15.82 20.13
C GLU A 638 14.26 16.75 19.73
N PRO A 639 13.07 16.22 19.39
CA PRO A 639 11.91 17.04 19.04
C PRO A 639 11.44 17.87 20.24
N VAL A 640 11.17 19.17 20.01
CA VAL A 640 10.53 20.03 21.02
C VAL A 640 9.02 19.77 21.00
N ARG A 641 8.44 19.35 22.13
CA ARG A 641 6.99 19.10 22.28
C ARG A 641 6.35 20.19 23.11
N THR A 642 5.26 20.78 22.60
CA THR A 642 4.55 21.83 23.34
C THR A 642 3.62 21.21 24.38
N LYS A 643 3.92 21.45 25.66
CA LYS A 643 3.00 21.20 26.77
C LYS A 643 1.89 22.25 26.74
N VAL A 644 0.65 21.79 26.83
CA VAL A 644 -0.55 22.65 26.90
C VAL A 644 -1.22 22.60 28.27
N ALA A 645 -0.84 21.66 29.12
CA ALA A 645 -1.14 21.66 30.55
C ALA A 645 -0.04 20.92 31.31
N TYR A 646 0.35 21.43 32.48
CA TYR A 646 1.26 20.74 33.38
C TYR A 646 0.93 21.04 34.84
N PHE A 647 0.75 19.98 35.63
CA PHE A 647 0.45 20.06 37.05
C PHE A 647 1.42 19.15 37.80
N ALA A 648 2.40 19.76 38.45
CA ALA A 648 3.37 19.07 39.30
C ALA A 648 2.71 18.53 40.59
N PHE A 649 1.66 19.21 41.10
CA PHE A 649 1.02 18.89 42.38
C PHE A 649 1.97 19.02 43.60
N ASP A 650 2.92 19.96 43.50
CA ASP A 650 3.93 20.30 44.52
C ASP A 650 3.41 21.25 45.62
N GLU A 651 2.13 21.62 45.58
CA GLU A 651 1.56 22.51 46.57
C GLU A 651 1.63 21.90 47.98
N THR A 652 1.94 22.73 48.98
CA THR A 652 2.00 22.28 50.38
C THR A 652 0.80 22.77 51.20
N SER A 653 -0.03 23.64 50.63
CA SER A 653 -1.24 24.20 51.24
C SER A 653 -2.15 24.85 50.19
N GLY A 654 -3.40 25.15 50.56
CA GLY A 654 -4.39 25.72 49.63
C GLY A 654 -5.15 24.64 48.86
N SER A 655 -6.05 25.07 47.98
CA SER A 655 -6.95 24.16 47.25
C SER A 655 -6.70 24.12 45.75
N THR A 656 -5.77 24.91 45.23
CA THR A 656 -5.58 25.07 43.78
C THR A 656 -4.29 24.38 43.36
N ALA A 657 -4.33 23.56 42.29
CA ALA A 657 -3.13 23.04 41.64
C ALA A 657 -2.74 23.99 40.49
N VAL A 658 -1.52 24.51 40.51
CA VAL A 658 -1.08 25.52 39.55
C VAL A 658 -0.77 24.85 38.20
N ASN A 659 -1.28 25.44 37.12
CA ASN A 659 -0.98 24.98 35.76
C ASN A 659 0.25 25.73 35.20
N VAL A 660 1.36 25.01 34.99
CA VAL A 660 2.65 25.59 34.58
C VAL A 660 3.18 24.89 33.33
N PRO A 661 2.49 24.95 32.18
CA PRO A 661 2.86 24.19 30.98
C PRO A 661 4.27 24.51 30.48
N THR A 662 4.83 25.67 30.79
CA THR A 662 6.23 26.00 30.51
C THR A 662 6.88 26.61 31.74
N SER A 663 8.21 26.54 31.84
CA SER A 663 8.99 27.13 32.94
C SER A 663 8.82 28.66 33.07
N GLU A 664 8.25 29.33 32.07
CA GLU A 664 8.11 30.79 32.02
C GLU A 664 6.65 31.27 32.17
N GLU A 665 5.65 30.40 32.08
CA GLU A 665 4.25 30.82 31.94
C GLU A 665 3.29 30.06 32.89
N ILE A 666 2.71 30.79 33.84
CA ILE A 666 1.52 30.36 34.60
C ILE A 666 0.30 30.78 33.79
N MET A 667 -0.49 29.82 33.32
CA MET A 667 -1.79 30.12 32.70
C MET A 667 -2.83 30.33 33.80
N ALA A 668 -3.77 31.28 33.64
CA ALA A 668 -4.87 31.51 34.58
C ALA A 668 -5.93 30.38 34.63
N ASN A 669 -5.53 29.15 34.25
CA ASN A 669 -6.35 27.96 34.06
C ASN A 669 -5.95 26.86 35.05
N ASP A 670 -5.76 27.24 36.30
CA ASP A 670 -5.40 26.33 37.39
C ASP A 670 -6.51 25.30 37.68
N ALA A 671 -6.12 24.16 38.24
CA ALA A 671 -7.08 23.15 38.67
C ALA A 671 -7.66 23.52 40.04
N THR A 672 -8.99 23.50 40.16
CA THR A 672 -9.70 23.81 41.41
C THR A 672 -10.59 22.64 41.86
N PRO A 673 -10.87 22.46 43.15
CA PRO A 673 -11.59 21.28 43.61
C PRO A 673 -13.06 21.38 43.22
N TYR A 674 -13.67 20.24 42.86
CA TYR A 674 -15.10 20.19 42.63
C TYR A 674 -15.89 20.07 43.95
N GLY A 675 -16.96 20.85 44.07
CA GLY A 675 -17.89 20.76 45.19
C GLY A 675 -17.22 21.05 46.53
N SER A 676 -17.29 20.10 47.46
CA SER A 676 -16.70 20.19 48.80
C SER A 676 -15.36 19.47 48.95
N TYR A 677 -14.75 19.03 47.83
CA TYR A 677 -13.47 18.37 47.87
C TYR A 677 -12.39 19.28 48.46
N VAL A 678 -11.55 18.72 49.33
CA VAL A 678 -10.41 19.41 49.94
C VAL A 678 -9.16 18.65 49.52
N PRO A 679 -8.34 19.20 48.60
CA PRO A 679 -7.13 18.52 48.14
C PRO A 679 -6.19 18.17 49.28
N VAL A 680 -5.65 16.94 49.23
CA VAL A 680 -4.64 16.46 50.18
C VAL A 680 -3.32 16.35 49.44
N TRP A 681 -2.39 17.22 49.78
CA TRP A 681 -1.04 17.23 49.23
C TRP A 681 -0.11 16.31 50.04
N GLY A 682 0.67 15.49 49.35
CA GLY A 682 1.54 14.48 49.97
C GLY A 682 2.82 14.25 49.18
N GLU A 683 3.54 13.18 49.53
CA GLU A 683 4.80 12.81 48.86
C GLU A 683 4.55 12.22 47.48
N GLY A 684 5.20 12.82 46.48
CA GLY A 684 5.15 12.46 45.06
C GLY A 684 6.09 11.36 44.63
N LYS A 685 6.06 11.08 43.33
CA LYS A 685 7.16 10.43 42.62
C LYS A 685 8.29 11.42 42.42
N ILE A 686 7.95 12.66 42.09
CA ILE A 686 8.83 13.83 42.05
C ILE A 686 8.23 14.80 43.05
N ASN A 687 8.98 15.22 44.07
CA ASN A 687 8.53 16.18 45.08
C ASN A 687 7.15 15.85 45.73
N GLY A 688 6.07 16.50 45.29
CA GLY A 688 4.72 16.43 45.83
C GLY A 688 3.74 15.61 44.97
N ALA A 689 2.55 15.37 45.49
CA ALA A 689 1.46 14.76 44.74
C ALA A 689 0.10 15.12 45.36
N ILE A 690 -0.95 15.00 44.56
CA ILE A 690 -2.32 15.08 45.05
C ILE A 690 -2.86 13.69 45.36
N LEU A 691 -3.47 13.52 46.54
CA LEU A 691 -4.15 12.30 46.97
C LEU A 691 -5.67 12.42 46.82
N PHE A 692 -6.26 11.48 46.10
CA PHE A 692 -7.70 11.24 46.07
C PHE A 692 -8.03 10.06 46.97
N ASP A 693 -8.56 10.30 48.18
CA ASP A 693 -9.00 9.25 49.11
C ASP A 693 -10.44 8.79 48.86
N ALA A 694 -11.16 9.50 47.97
CA ALA A 694 -12.58 9.35 47.67
C ALA A 694 -13.47 9.37 48.92
N ALA A 695 -13.17 10.27 49.86
CA ALA A 695 -14.03 10.54 51.01
C ALA A 695 -15.47 10.89 50.59
N ASN A 696 -15.65 11.52 49.42
CA ASN A 696 -16.93 11.67 48.73
C ASN A 696 -16.85 11.12 47.30
N THR A 697 -17.99 10.70 46.76
CA THR A 697 -18.06 10.22 45.37
C THR A 697 -17.68 11.29 44.36
N THR A 698 -17.85 12.57 44.73
CA THR A 698 -17.62 13.74 43.87
C THR A 698 -16.21 14.32 43.92
N ASP A 699 -15.29 13.70 44.64
CA ASP A 699 -13.93 14.22 44.80
C ASP A 699 -13.19 14.24 43.47
N GLY A 700 -12.56 15.36 43.12
CA GLY A 700 -11.92 15.57 41.82
C GLY A 700 -11.46 17.03 41.65
N MET A 701 -10.51 17.24 40.75
CA MET A 701 -10.01 18.57 40.37
C MET A 701 -10.52 18.95 38.98
N ILE A 702 -11.02 20.17 38.83
CA ILE A 702 -11.53 20.73 37.58
C ILE A 702 -10.51 21.71 37.02
N VAL A 703 -10.09 21.45 35.79
CA VAL A 703 -9.37 22.38 34.94
C VAL A 703 -10.39 22.98 33.96
N PRO A 704 -10.64 24.31 34.02
CA PRO A 704 -11.49 24.98 33.04
C PRO A 704 -11.04 24.67 31.61
N SER A 705 -11.97 24.61 30.66
CA SER A 705 -11.56 24.48 29.25
C SER A 705 -10.97 25.78 28.73
N TYR A 706 -9.88 25.68 27.97
CA TYR A 706 -9.23 26.76 27.25
C TYR A 706 -8.72 26.24 25.89
N ASP A 707 -8.44 27.14 24.95
CA ASP A 707 -8.26 26.83 23.53
C ASP A 707 -7.19 25.75 23.29
N GLU A 708 -6.08 25.79 24.03
CA GLU A 708 -4.94 24.88 23.87
C GLU A 708 -5.22 23.42 24.27
N ILE A 709 -6.30 23.16 25.02
CA ILE A 709 -6.74 21.79 25.35
C ILE A 709 -7.96 21.35 24.54
N VAL A 710 -8.39 22.13 23.56
CA VAL A 710 -9.42 21.76 22.57
C VAL A 710 -8.73 21.27 21.31
N PHE A 711 -8.59 19.94 21.19
CA PHE A 711 -7.75 19.35 20.14
C PHE A 711 -8.40 19.27 18.76
N GLU A 712 -9.73 19.36 18.64
CA GLU A 712 -10.43 19.11 17.38
C GLU A 712 -9.97 17.79 16.71
N SER A 713 -9.28 17.87 15.57
CA SER A 713 -8.69 16.73 14.85
C SER A 713 -7.17 16.57 15.06
N ALA A 714 -6.57 17.34 15.95
CA ALA A 714 -5.14 17.29 16.23
C ALA A 714 -4.76 16.03 17.04
N PRO A 715 -3.52 15.52 16.87
CA PRO A 715 -2.96 14.54 17.79
C PRO A 715 -2.77 15.16 19.19
N PHE A 716 -2.74 14.32 20.20
CA PHE A 716 -2.39 14.72 21.55
C PHE A 716 -1.85 13.53 22.34
N SER A 717 -1.10 13.84 23.40
CA SER A 717 -0.63 12.85 24.36
C SER A 717 -0.76 13.39 25.76
N TYR A 718 -1.00 12.53 26.74
CA TYR A 718 -0.86 12.91 28.14
C TYR A 718 -0.16 11.82 28.94
N GLU A 719 0.56 12.26 29.97
CA GLU A 719 1.27 11.42 30.91
C GLU A 719 0.99 11.84 32.34
N LEU A 720 1.11 10.88 33.26
CA LEU A 720 1.10 11.10 34.70
C LEU A 720 1.78 9.94 35.42
N TRP A 721 2.23 10.19 36.64
CA TRP A 721 2.54 9.15 37.61
C TRP A 721 1.30 8.88 38.47
N PHE A 722 0.98 7.62 38.72
CA PHE A 722 -0.08 7.24 39.65
C PHE A 722 0.39 6.20 40.65
N LYS A 723 -0.20 6.23 41.84
CA LYS A 723 0.02 5.26 42.92
C LYS A 723 -1.31 4.90 43.55
N SER A 724 -1.71 3.63 43.49
CA SER A 724 -2.99 3.17 44.01
C SER A 724 -2.91 1.72 44.47
N THR A 725 -3.67 1.36 45.51
CA THR A 725 -3.89 -0.04 45.92
C THR A 725 -5.29 -0.53 45.52
N ALA A 726 -6.02 0.26 44.74
CA ALA A 726 -7.44 0.06 44.51
C ALA A 726 -7.74 -0.90 43.33
N GLY A 727 -6.75 -1.70 42.90
CA GLY A 727 -6.82 -2.60 41.74
C GLY A 727 -7.89 -3.69 41.80
N ASN A 728 -8.49 -3.98 42.96
CA ASN A 728 -9.53 -5.02 43.07
C ASN A 728 -10.97 -4.49 42.90
N SER A 729 -11.15 -3.27 42.39
CA SER A 729 -12.47 -2.66 42.24
C SER A 729 -13.24 -3.14 41.02
N SER A 730 -14.51 -3.47 41.23
CA SER A 730 -15.49 -3.66 40.15
C SER A 730 -16.11 -2.36 39.65
N GLN A 731 -15.88 -1.24 40.34
CA GLN A 731 -16.38 0.09 39.99
C GLN A 731 -15.42 0.81 39.05
N SER A 732 -15.98 1.65 38.18
CA SER A 732 -15.24 2.57 37.31
C SER A 732 -14.50 3.61 38.15
N ARG A 733 -13.24 3.89 37.79
CA ARG A 733 -12.42 4.95 38.39
C ARG A 733 -11.65 5.69 37.32
N TYR A 734 -11.93 6.98 37.17
CA TYR A 734 -11.27 7.80 36.18
C TYR A 734 -10.06 8.51 36.78
N LEU A 735 -8.88 8.27 36.21
CA LEU A 735 -7.69 9.06 36.51
C LEU A 735 -7.79 10.45 35.87
N LEU A 736 -8.36 10.49 34.66
CA LEU A 736 -8.55 11.69 33.87
C LEU A 736 -9.78 11.56 32.96
N HIS A 737 -10.54 12.63 32.78
CA HIS A 737 -11.61 12.70 31.80
C HIS A 737 -11.84 14.13 31.31
N LYS A 738 -11.86 14.36 30.00
CA LYS A 738 -12.32 15.62 29.39
C LYS A 738 -13.47 15.34 28.45
N GLY A 739 -14.47 16.24 28.46
CA GLY A 739 -15.65 16.10 27.61
C GLY A 739 -16.84 15.49 28.35
N SER A 740 -17.85 15.02 27.61
CA SER A 740 -19.08 14.43 28.15
C SER A 740 -19.44 13.14 27.41
N HIS A 741 -20.03 12.15 28.11
CA HIS A 741 -20.35 10.85 27.49
C HIS A 741 -21.59 10.85 26.58
N LYS A 742 -22.41 11.90 26.62
CA LYS A 742 -23.64 12.00 25.83
C LYS A 742 -23.94 13.45 25.47
N SER A 743 -24.33 13.66 24.21
CA SER A 743 -24.88 14.94 23.77
C SER A 743 -26.28 15.19 24.35
N ASP A 744 -26.50 16.37 24.92
CA ASP A 744 -27.81 16.84 25.39
C ASP A 744 -28.23 18.20 24.84
N GLY A 745 -27.51 18.69 23.82
CA GLY A 745 -27.95 19.76 22.91
C GLY A 745 -27.69 21.20 23.37
N ASP A 746 -27.43 21.46 24.65
CA ASP A 746 -27.20 22.84 25.13
C ASP A 746 -25.82 23.06 25.78
N ARG A 747 -25.10 22.01 26.23
CA ARG A 747 -23.75 22.12 26.85
C ARG A 747 -22.85 20.90 26.72
N ASN A 748 -23.41 19.70 26.64
CA ASN A 748 -22.65 18.47 26.48
C ASN A 748 -22.59 18.09 25.00
N THR A 749 -21.38 17.87 24.49
CA THR A 749 -21.13 17.51 23.10
C THR A 749 -21.21 16.01 22.83
N GLY A 750 -21.13 15.17 23.87
CA GLY A 750 -20.95 13.72 23.72
C GLY A 750 -19.54 13.29 23.33
N LYS A 751 -18.64 14.26 23.09
CA LYS A 751 -17.25 14.05 22.70
C LYS A 751 -16.39 14.03 23.94
N TRP A 752 -15.51 13.03 24.07
CA TRP A 752 -14.65 12.91 25.24
C TRP A 752 -13.38 12.09 24.99
N PHE A 753 -12.39 12.31 25.85
CA PHE A 753 -11.29 11.37 26.06
C PHE A 753 -11.07 11.14 27.55
N GLY A 754 -10.55 9.96 27.91
CA GLY A 754 -10.30 9.65 29.30
C GLY A 754 -9.51 8.38 29.54
N LEU A 755 -9.01 8.28 30.77
CA LEU A 755 -8.26 7.14 31.29
C LEU A 755 -9.07 6.50 32.45
N GLU A 756 -9.70 5.37 32.18
CA GLU A 756 -10.61 4.68 33.09
C GLU A 756 -10.01 3.36 33.56
N TYR A 757 -9.98 3.12 34.87
CA TYR A 757 -9.80 1.79 35.43
C TYR A 757 -11.13 1.13 35.76
N LYS A 758 -11.35 -0.09 35.28
CA LYS A 758 -12.57 -0.86 35.55
C LYS A 758 -12.31 -2.36 35.44
N LYS A 759 -12.69 -3.12 36.48
CA LYS A 759 -12.70 -4.60 36.48
C LYS A 759 -11.38 -5.25 36.02
N GLY A 760 -10.24 -4.71 36.44
CA GLY A 760 -8.93 -5.26 36.10
C GLY A 760 -8.24 -4.61 34.90
N THR A 761 -8.95 -3.77 34.16
CA THR A 761 -8.48 -3.20 32.90
C THR A 761 -8.38 -1.68 33.00
N LEU A 762 -7.30 -1.12 32.46
CA LEU A 762 -7.13 0.31 32.21
C LEU A 762 -7.46 0.59 30.75
N TYR A 763 -8.34 1.56 30.51
CA TYR A 763 -8.88 1.94 29.23
C TYR A 763 -8.43 3.36 28.91
N PHE A 764 -7.76 3.56 27.77
CA PHE A 764 -7.68 4.87 27.13
C PHE A 764 -8.75 4.94 26.06
N GLY A 765 -9.71 5.85 26.24
CA GLY A 765 -10.83 6.03 25.31
C GLY A 765 -10.85 7.40 24.67
N VAL A 766 -11.30 7.43 23.41
CA VAL A 766 -11.64 8.63 22.64
C VAL A 766 -13.00 8.40 21.97
N ASP A 767 -13.88 9.38 22.02
CA ASP A 767 -15.25 9.33 21.50
C ASP A 767 -15.61 10.67 20.86
N ASP A 768 -16.12 10.65 19.63
CA ASP A 768 -16.51 11.83 18.86
C ASP A 768 -18.04 12.04 18.79
N ASP A 769 -18.79 11.41 19.70
CA ASP A 769 -20.27 11.32 19.74
C ASP A 769 -20.88 10.48 18.60
N VAL A 770 -20.04 9.86 17.77
CA VAL A 770 -20.45 8.95 16.68
C VAL A 770 -19.82 7.56 16.87
N THR A 771 -18.53 7.54 17.14
CA THR A 771 -17.65 6.37 17.22
C THR A 771 -16.80 6.48 18.47
N LYS A 772 -16.67 5.36 19.20
CA LYS A 772 -15.78 5.23 20.35
C LYS A 772 -14.64 4.27 20.03
N SER A 773 -13.42 4.75 20.19
CA SER A 773 -12.17 3.97 20.10
C SER A 773 -11.64 3.69 21.52
N LEU A 774 -11.10 2.49 21.76
CA LEU A 774 -10.56 2.07 23.07
C LEU A 774 -9.25 1.30 22.91
N ALA A 775 -8.19 1.75 23.59
CA ALA A 775 -7.00 0.94 23.88
C ALA A 775 -7.11 0.37 25.31
N GLU A 776 -6.93 -0.93 25.47
CA GLU A 776 -7.22 -1.65 26.72
C GLU A 776 -6.03 -2.49 27.19
N VAL A 777 -5.64 -2.36 28.46
CA VAL A 777 -4.56 -3.16 29.08
C VAL A 777 -5.01 -3.74 30.42
N SER A 778 -4.67 -5.00 30.68
CA SER A 778 -4.79 -5.57 32.03
C SER A 778 -3.86 -4.84 32.99
N ALA A 779 -4.42 -4.17 34.00
CA ALA A 779 -3.68 -3.20 34.79
C ALA A 779 -3.63 -3.48 36.30
N THR A 780 -4.30 -4.52 36.81
CA THR A 780 -4.33 -4.81 38.27
C THR A 780 -2.95 -4.88 38.92
N SER A 781 -1.93 -5.37 38.20
CA SER A 781 -0.55 -5.44 38.69
C SER A 781 0.12 -4.08 38.93
N TYR A 782 -0.40 -3.02 38.33
CA TYR A 782 0.10 -1.64 38.49
C TYR A 782 -0.67 -0.86 39.57
N PHE A 783 -1.62 -1.50 40.24
CA PHE A 783 -2.34 -0.96 41.40
C PHE A 783 -1.85 -1.67 42.68
N ASP A 784 -0.53 -1.76 42.82
CA ASP A 784 0.19 -2.46 43.89
C ASP A 784 0.64 -1.54 45.05
N GLY A 785 0.37 -0.23 44.93
CA GLY A 785 0.81 0.78 45.88
C GLY A 785 2.17 1.42 45.57
N ASN A 786 2.81 1.08 44.45
CA ASN A 786 3.99 1.75 43.92
C ASN A 786 3.61 2.82 42.88
N TRP A 787 4.57 3.68 42.54
CA TRP A 787 4.42 4.68 41.49
C TRP A 787 4.64 4.03 40.12
N HIS A 788 3.68 4.21 39.22
CA HIS A 788 3.74 3.79 37.82
C HIS A 788 3.53 4.99 36.89
N HIS A 789 4.28 5.03 35.79
CA HIS A 789 4.15 6.05 34.76
C HIS A 789 3.19 5.55 33.68
N VAL A 790 2.16 6.31 33.35
CA VAL A 790 1.23 5.97 32.27
C VAL A 790 1.23 7.07 31.23
N VAL A 791 1.30 6.69 29.96
CA VAL A 791 1.20 7.62 28.81
C VAL A 791 0.13 7.13 27.85
N ALA A 792 -0.81 8.01 27.51
CA ALA A 792 -1.83 7.78 26.51
C ALA A 792 -1.57 8.69 25.31
N VAL A 793 -1.55 8.13 24.10
CA VAL A 793 -1.23 8.86 22.86
C VAL A 793 -2.34 8.63 21.83
N ARG A 794 -2.94 9.71 21.33
CA ARG A 794 -3.76 9.71 20.13
C ARG A 794 -2.91 10.13 18.94
N ASP A 795 -2.53 9.15 18.14
CA ASP A 795 -1.78 9.33 16.91
C ASP A 795 -2.74 9.40 15.72
N VAL A 796 -3.06 10.63 15.31
CA VAL A 796 -3.98 10.90 14.20
C VAL A 796 -3.36 10.54 12.85
N GLU A 797 -2.03 10.69 12.70
CA GLU A 797 -1.33 10.39 11.45
C GLU A 797 -1.41 8.90 11.09
N ASN A 798 -1.23 8.04 12.10
CA ASN A 798 -1.29 6.59 11.93
C ASN A 798 -2.66 5.98 12.29
N ALA A 799 -3.65 6.80 12.66
CA ALA A 799 -4.98 6.39 13.11
C ALA A 799 -4.92 5.36 14.26
N LYS A 800 -4.18 5.68 15.33
CA LYS A 800 -3.95 4.81 16.49
C LYS A 800 -4.23 5.49 17.82
N LEU A 801 -4.76 4.70 18.76
CA LEU A 801 -4.64 4.97 20.19
C LEU A 801 -3.55 4.05 20.76
N LEU A 802 -2.63 4.61 21.53
CA LEU A 802 -1.53 3.89 22.16
C LEU A 802 -1.54 4.14 23.67
N LEU A 803 -1.25 3.10 24.45
CA LEU A 803 -1.18 3.17 25.91
C LEU A 803 0.10 2.50 26.39
N TYR A 804 0.94 3.28 27.07
CA TYR A 804 2.22 2.88 27.61
C TYR A 804 2.14 2.85 29.14
N ILE A 805 2.82 1.89 29.76
CA ILE A 805 3.03 1.85 31.21
C ILE A 805 4.51 1.57 31.47
N ASP A 806 5.13 2.39 32.31
CA ASP A 806 6.54 2.31 32.70
C ASP A 806 7.50 2.31 31.48
N GLY A 807 7.27 3.24 30.55
CA GLY A 807 8.09 3.39 29.34
C GLY A 807 7.84 2.36 28.22
N GLU A 808 6.97 1.36 28.45
CA GLU A 808 6.72 0.27 27.50
C GLU A 808 5.30 0.30 26.92
N LEU A 809 5.14 0.06 25.61
CA LEU A 809 3.83 -0.04 24.96
C LEU A 809 3.08 -1.27 25.48
N LYS A 810 1.89 -1.07 26.07
CA LYS A 810 1.06 -2.16 26.60
C LYS A 810 -0.21 -2.41 25.81
N ALA A 811 -0.76 -1.40 25.14
CA ALA A 811 -1.93 -1.56 24.29
C ALA A 811 -1.91 -0.61 23.09
N SER A 812 -2.50 -1.08 21.99
CA SER A 812 -2.72 -0.31 20.77
C SER A 812 -4.09 -0.66 20.19
N ALA A 813 -4.83 0.35 19.72
CA ALA A 813 -6.08 0.18 19.01
C ALA A 813 -6.13 1.10 17.78
N ASN A 814 -6.95 0.74 16.79
CA ASN A 814 -7.24 1.67 15.70
C ASN A 814 -8.11 2.80 16.24
N ASP A 815 -7.75 4.03 15.90
CA ASP A 815 -8.61 5.17 16.14
C ASP A 815 -9.49 5.43 14.93
N ALA A 816 -10.80 5.19 15.08
CA ALA A 816 -11.81 5.47 14.07
C ALA A 816 -12.62 6.74 14.35
N THR A 817 -12.20 7.53 15.36
CA THR A 817 -12.90 8.76 15.77
C THR A 817 -12.49 9.96 14.92
N GLY A 818 -13.43 10.90 14.73
CA GLY A 818 -13.24 12.21 14.13
C GLY A 818 -12.87 13.30 15.15
N ALA A 819 -13.32 14.53 14.93
CA ALA A 819 -12.95 15.69 15.73
C ALA A 819 -13.58 15.70 17.14
N ILE A 820 -12.77 15.97 18.17
CA ILE A 820 -13.15 16.06 19.59
C ILE A 820 -13.03 17.52 20.13
N ASP A 821 -13.86 18.41 19.60
CA ASP A 821 -13.87 19.86 19.85
C ASP A 821 -14.70 20.30 21.08
N GLY A 822 -14.78 19.46 22.11
CA GLY A 822 -15.57 19.73 23.32
C GLY A 822 -15.00 20.84 24.22
N SER A 823 -15.84 21.83 24.56
CA SER A 823 -15.50 22.93 25.49
C SER A 823 -15.73 22.59 26.96
N GLU A 824 -16.08 21.33 27.27
CA GLU A 824 -16.25 20.87 28.63
C GLU A 824 -14.91 20.76 29.37
N ALA A 825 -14.95 20.96 30.69
CA ALA A 825 -13.78 20.94 31.53
C ALA A 825 -13.00 19.60 31.47
N LEU A 826 -11.70 19.69 31.72
CA LEU A 826 -10.87 18.53 32.01
C LEU A 826 -10.96 18.25 33.51
N VAL A 827 -11.18 16.98 33.87
CA VAL A 827 -11.29 16.54 35.26
C VAL A 827 -10.17 15.56 35.57
N ILE A 828 -9.43 15.85 36.64
CA ILE A 828 -8.36 15.01 37.18
C ILE A 828 -8.92 14.29 38.41
N GLY A 829 -8.77 12.97 38.44
CA GLY A 829 -9.21 12.12 39.55
C GLY A 829 -10.71 11.81 39.61
N ASN A 830 -11.50 12.15 38.58
CA ASN A 830 -12.91 11.73 38.45
C ASN A 830 -13.40 11.82 37.01
N VAL A 831 -14.64 11.39 36.76
CA VAL A 831 -15.35 11.61 35.50
C VAL A 831 -16.01 13.00 35.49
N ASN A 832 -16.05 13.64 34.32
CA ASN A 832 -16.65 14.98 34.17
C ASN A 832 -18.18 14.98 34.19
N VAL A 833 -18.82 13.82 34.22
CA VAL A 833 -20.28 13.67 34.24
C VAL A 833 -20.72 13.16 35.61
N ASN A 834 -21.56 13.92 36.32
CA ASN A 834 -22.05 13.61 37.68
C ASN A 834 -20.99 13.46 38.79
N PHE A 835 -19.68 13.38 38.46
CA PHE A 835 -18.59 13.13 39.39
C PHE A 835 -18.90 11.94 40.30
N ASP A 836 -19.14 10.76 39.71
CA ASP A 836 -19.57 9.56 40.45
C ASP A 836 -18.59 8.38 40.36
N SER A 837 -17.43 8.59 39.73
CA SER A 837 -16.42 7.56 39.45
C SER A 837 -15.02 8.02 39.87
N PRO A 838 -14.81 8.38 41.15
CA PRO A 838 -13.58 8.99 41.63
C PRO A 838 -12.41 8.00 41.57
N PHE A 839 -11.22 8.51 41.26
CA PHE A 839 -9.98 7.81 41.47
C PHE A 839 -9.72 7.63 42.97
N ILE A 840 -9.00 6.55 43.31
CA ILE A 840 -8.52 6.32 44.67
C ILE A 840 -7.02 6.07 44.57
N GLY A 841 -6.22 6.98 45.09
CA GLY A 841 -4.77 6.95 44.97
C GLY A 841 -4.19 8.34 44.78
N SER A 842 -2.88 8.38 44.56
CA SER A 842 -2.15 9.61 44.29
C SER A 842 -1.87 9.78 42.80
N ILE A 843 -1.91 11.02 42.32
CA ILE A 843 -1.49 11.42 40.97
C ILE A 843 -0.39 12.47 41.12
N ASP A 844 0.61 12.39 40.24
CA ASP A 844 1.77 13.27 40.20
C ASP A 844 2.17 13.57 38.74
N GLU A 845 2.79 14.72 38.49
CA GLU A 845 3.37 15.16 37.19
C GLU A 845 2.41 15.01 35.99
N PHE A 846 1.14 15.42 36.14
CA PHE A 846 0.21 15.34 35.02
C PHE A 846 0.59 16.34 33.93
N THR A 847 0.91 15.85 32.74
CA THR A 847 1.30 16.65 31.58
C THR A 847 0.44 16.30 30.38
N LEU A 848 0.00 17.32 29.64
CA LEU A 848 -0.76 17.19 28.39
C LEU A 848 -0.01 17.93 27.27
N TYR A 849 0.18 17.25 26.15
CA TYR A 849 0.86 17.75 24.94
C TYR A 849 -0.13 17.86 23.79
N ASN A 850 0.06 18.86 22.92
CA ASN A 850 -0.71 19.01 21.67
C ASN A 850 -0.11 18.22 20.49
N ASP A 851 0.61 17.13 20.79
CA ASP A 851 1.32 16.32 19.81
C ASP A 851 1.35 14.84 20.25
N ALA A 852 1.62 13.95 19.29
CA ALA A 852 1.82 12.53 19.54
C ALA A 852 3.28 12.27 19.99
N LEU A 853 3.46 11.86 21.24
CA LEU A 853 4.75 11.41 21.75
C LEU A 853 5.14 10.08 21.09
N THR A 854 6.41 9.99 20.68
CA THR A 854 7.02 8.76 20.16
C THR A 854 7.37 7.79 21.29
N GLU A 855 7.48 6.52 20.94
CA GLU A 855 7.95 5.47 21.88
C GLU A 855 9.29 5.83 22.54
N LEU A 856 10.21 6.44 21.77
CA LEU A 856 11.52 6.82 22.27
C LEU A 856 11.45 7.95 23.31
N GLU A 857 10.64 8.98 23.05
CA GLU A 857 10.42 10.08 24.00
C GLU A 857 9.80 9.57 25.30
N ILE A 858 8.83 8.66 25.21
CA ILE A 858 8.14 8.07 26.36
C ILE A 858 9.12 7.26 27.22
N LYS A 859 9.96 6.44 26.59
CA LYS A 859 10.99 5.68 27.28
C LYS A 859 12.00 6.60 27.98
N SER A 860 12.47 7.65 27.29
CA SER A 860 13.38 8.64 27.87
C SER A 860 12.78 9.32 29.10
N LYS A 861 11.52 9.76 29.01
CA LYS A 861 10.77 10.39 30.11
C LYS A 861 10.58 9.48 31.32
N TYR A 862 10.38 8.19 31.10
CA TYR A 862 10.32 7.20 32.19
C TYR A 862 11.68 7.02 32.88
N GLU A 863 12.77 6.92 32.11
CA GLU A 863 14.12 6.67 32.61
C GLU A 863 14.75 7.89 33.30
N HIS A 864 14.45 9.11 32.82
CA HIS A 864 15.10 10.35 33.25
C HIS A 864 14.18 11.35 33.97
N GLY A 865 12.86 11.13 34.01
CA GLY A 865 11.87 12.01 34.65
C GLY A 865 11.17 12.96 33.68
N VAL A 866 9.93 13.35 34.01
CA VAL A 866 8.99 14.12 33.15
C VAL A 866 9.46 15.58 32.93
N THR A 867 10.24 16.13 33.86
CA THR A 867 10.77 17.51 33.87
C THR A 867 12.24 17.65 33.47
N ALA A 868 13.00 16.55 33.37
CA ALA A 868 14.46 16.61 33.14
C ALA A 868 14.89 17.12 31.75
N ILE A 869 13.94 17.28 30.82
CA ILE A 869 14.23 17.62 29.42
C ILE A 869 14.01 19.12 29.12
N GLU A 870 13.27 19.85 29.97
CA GLU A 870 13.06 21.31 29.78
C GLU A 870 13.93 22.19 30.69
N GLU A 871 14.37 21.71 31.87
CA GLU A 871 15.23 22.52 32.76
C GLU A 871 16.70 22.59 32.31
N ILE A 872 17.19 21.69 31.44
CA ILE A 872 18.55 21.78 30.89
C ILE A 872 18.66 22.90 29.85
N ALA A 873 17.56 23.29 29.18
CA ALA A 873 17.56 24.37 28.19
C ALA A 873 17.46 25.78 28.81
N ALA A 874 16.98 25.90 30.07
CA ALA A 874 16.79 27.20 30.73
C ALA A 874 17.84 27.54 31.80
N GLN A 875 18.70 26.59 32.21
CA GLN A 875 19.66 26.80 33.30
C GLN A 875 21.16 26.68 32.92
N GLU A 876 21.53 26.76 31.63
CA GLU A 876 22.93 27.07 31.28
C GLU A 876 23.24 28.56 31.52
N ARG A 877 23.38 28.94 32.78
CA ARG A 877 24.17 30.12 33.19
C ARG A 877 24.37 30.13 34.72
N GLU A 878 25.32 29.31 35.19
CA GLU A 878 26.40 29.70 36.13
C GLU A 878 27.21 28.46 36.61
N ASP A 879 27.74 27.68 35.67
CA ASP A 879 28.59 26.55 36.03
C ASP A 879 30.03 26.96 36.39
N VAL A 880 30.60 26.20 37.33
CA VAL A 880 32.02 26.26 37.70
C VAL A 880 32.86 25.64 36.60
N VAL A 881 33.81 26.39 36.05
CA VAL A 881 34.67 25.87 34.97
C VAL A 881 35.88 25.16 35.57
N VAL A 882 36.03 23.87 35.27
CA VAL A 882 37.20 23.07 35.62
C VAL A 882 38.18 23.02 34.45
N TYR A 883 39.42 23.46 34.67
CA TYR A 883 40.47 23.43 33.65
C TYR A 883 41.87 23.11 34.22
N PRO A 884 42.67 22.26 33.56
CA PRO A 884 42.32 21.47 32.38
C PRO A 884 41.30 20.37 32.71
N ASN A 885 40.49 19.98 31.74
CA ASN A 885 39.57 18.84 31.81
C ASN A 885 39.54 18.15 30.43
N PRO A 886 40.19 16.98 30.26
CA PRO A 886 40.73 16.12 31.31
C PRO A 886 41.98 16.68 32.01
N PHE A 887 42.16 16.35 33.29
CA PHE A 887 43.31 16.74 34.12
C PHE A 887 44.23 15.56 34.42
N LYS A 888 45.45 15.84 34.91
CA LYS A 888 46.45 14.80 35.24
C LYS A 888 46.63 14.65 36.76
N ASP A 889 47.21 15.65 37.42
CA ASP A 889 47.51 15.65 38.87
C ASP A 889 46.86 16.84 39.60
N ARG A 890 46.40 17.85 38.85
CA ARG A 890 45.78 19.07 39.34
C ARG A 890 44.86 19.71 38.32
N PHE A 891 43.94 20.54 38.77
CA PHE A 891 43.12 21.41 37.94
C PHE A 891 42.73 22.67 38.71
N THR A 892 42.23 23.67 38.00
CA THR A 892 41.70 24.90 38.57
C THR A 892 40.19 24.94 38.38
N VAL A 893 39.49 25.35 39.42
CA VAL A 893 38.07 25.68 39.42
C VAL A 893 37.93 27.19 39.31
N THR A 894 37.17 27.68 38.33
CA THR A 894 36.83 29.11 38.20
C THR A 894 35.42 29.36 38.71
N LEU A 895 35.28 30.22 39.72
CA LEU A 895 34.01 30.53 40.38
C LEU A 895 33.46 31.89 39.91
N PRO A 896 32.17 31.98 39.54
CA PRO A 896 31.52 33.26 39.31
C PRO A 896 31.35 33.98 40.66
N GLN A 897 32.17 35.01 40.88
CA GLN A 897 32.10 35.96 42.01
C GLN A 897 32.08 35.35 43.43
N SER A 898 33.11 34.59 43.80
CA SER A 898 33.35 34.13 45.18
C SER A 898 34.64 34.75 45.75
N THR A 899 34.60 35.22 47.01
CA THR A 899 35.80 35.62 47.79
C THR A 899 35.76 34.95 49.15
N GLY A 900 36.80 34.19 49.51
CA GLY A 900 36.87 33.52 50.82
C GLY A 900 37.51 32.14 50.72
N THR A 901 37.06 31.22 51.59
CA THR A 901 37.45 29.80 51.55
C THR A 901 36.24 29.00 51.11
N VAL A 902 36.42 28.09 50.15
CA VAL A 902 35.37 27.20 49.63
C VAL A 902 35.78 25.75 49.86
N LYS A 903 34.81 24.87 50.08
CA LYS A 903 35.08 23.45 50.20
C LYS A 903 35.01 22.80 48.83
N VAL A 904 36.05 22.07 48.43
CA VAL A 904 36.06 21.30 47.19
C VAL A 904 36.09 19.83 47.52
N GLU A 905 35.11 19.10 46.99
CA GLU A 905 34.95 17.67 47.12
C GLU A 905 34.94 17.00 45.74
N ILE A 906 35.59 15.85 45.60
CA ILE A 906 35.56 15.06 44.37
C ILE A 906 34.96 13.71 44.71
N TYR A 907 33.98 13.30 43.92
CA TYR A 907 33.29 12.03 44.02
C TYR A 907 33.56 11.19 42.78
N SER A 908 33.78 9.89 42.98
CA SER A 908 33.71 8.91 41.89
C SER A 908 32.29 8.84 41.32
N LEU A 909 32.13 8.27 40.12
CA LEU A 909 30.81 8.06 39.50
C LEU A 909 29.85 7.20 40.35
N SER A 910 30.37 6.33 41.22
CA SER A 910 29.54 5.56 42.16
C SER A 910 29.15 6.34 43.41
N GLY A 911 29.44 7.65 43.47
CA GLY A 911 29.12 8.54 44.59
C GLY A 911 30.08 8.46 45.79
N ALA A 912 31.20 7.73 45.70
CA ALA A 912 32.17 7.66 46.79
C ALA A 912 33.07 8.91 46.79
N LEU A 913 33.20 9.58 47.94
CA LEU A 913 34.07 10.74 48.15
C LEU A 913 35.55 10.32 48.10
N VAL A 914 36.31 10.88 47.16
CA VAL A 914 37.71 10.53 46.89
C VAL A 914 38.69 11.67 47.15
N TYR A 915 38.19 12.90 47.31
CA TYR A 915 38.98 14.07 47.73
C TYR A 915 38.08 15.08 48.43
N SER A 916 38.55 15.75 49.48
CA SER A 916 37.82 16.83 50.18
C SER A 916 38.81 17.77 50.85
N ASN A 917 38.80 19.06 50.50
CA ASN A 917 39.62 20.09 51.16
C ASN A 917 38.94 21.46 51.12
N ASP A 918 39.18 22.26 52.16
CA ASP A 918 38.83 23.68 52.17
C ASP A 918 39.97 24.50 51.53
N LEU A 919 39.66 25.26 50.49
CA LEU A 919 40.63 25.96 49.65
C LEU A 919 40.29 27.44 49.52
N THR A 920 41.31 28.30 49.63
CA THR A 920 41.12 29.75 49.52
C THR A 920 41.00 30.17 48.06
N VAL A 921 39.98 30.96 47.75
CA VAL A 921 39.75 31.54 46.42
C VAL A 921 40.72 32.70 46.20
N SER A 922 41.51 32.63 45.13
CA SER A 922 42.41 33.70 44.71
C SER A 922 42.05 34.14 43.29
N GLY A 923 41.64 35.40 43.13
CA GLY A 923 41.27 35.94 41.81
C GLY A 923 40.05 35.27 41.17
N GLY A 924 39.11 34.75 41.96
CA GLY A 924 37.95 34.00 41.47
C GLY A 924 38.26 32.55 41.08
N MET A 925 39.45 32.05 41.41
CA MET A 925 39.88 30.70 41.08
C MET A 925 40.38 29.93 42.30
N VAL A 926 40.27 28.61 42.25
CA VAL A 926 40.79 27.67 43.26
C VAL A 926 41.59 26.58 42.55
N GLU A 927 42.86 26.42 42.95
CA GLU A 927 43.69 25.32 42.46
C GLU A 927 43.51 24.07 43.33
N VAL A 928 43.12 22.97 42.71
CA VAL A 928 42.97 21.64 43.32
C VAL A 928 44.15 20.78 42.86
N LYS A 929 44.91 20.22 43.80
CA LYS A 929 46.16 19.49 43.55
C LYS A 929 46.35 18.32 44.50
N GLY A 930 47.34 17.47 44.22
CA GLY A 930 47.61 16.27 45.02
C GLY A 930 46.68 15.11 44.66
N LEU A 931 46.25 15.04 43.40
CA LEU A 931 45.34 14.03 42.89
C LEU A 931 46.08 12.89 42.19
N ASP A 932 47.40 12.76 42.38
CA ASP A 932 48.25 11.78 41.70
C ASP A 932 47.74 10.34 41.86
N ASP A 933 47.26 10.00 43.05
CA ASP A 933 46.78 8.65 43.41
C ASP A 933 45.32 8.37 42.97
N LEU A 934 44.61 9.37 42.44
CA LEU A 934 43.26 9.19 41.92
C LEU A 934 43.35 8.31 40.65
N PRO A 935 42.58 7.21 40.51
CA PRO A 935 42.60 6.42 39.28
C PRO A 935 42.16 7.22 38.04
N ALA A 936 42.59 6.82 36.85
CA ALA A 936 42.05 7.37 35.59
C ALA A 936 40.54 7.07 35.51
N GLY A 937 39.74 8.04 35.08
CA GLY A 937 38.28 7.91 35.08
C GLY A 937 37.54 9.23 35.20
N VAL A 938 36.21 9.17 35.19
CA VAL A 938 35.33 10.34 35.33
C VAL A 938 34.94 10.53 36.79
N TYR A 939 34.91 11.79 37.22
CA TYR A 939 34.61 12.21 38.58
C TYR A 939 33.68 13.43 38.56
N ASN A 940 32.89 13.58 39.62
CA ASN A 940 32.11 14.78 39.88
C ASN A 940 32.88 15.65 40.88
N CYS A 941 33.19 16.87 40.51
CA CYS A 941 33.73 17.88 41.43
C CYS A 941 32.57 18.73 41.97
N ALA A 942 32.43 18.79 43.29
CA ALA A 942 31.49 19.67 43.97
C ALA A 942 32.27 20.79 44.68
N VAL A 943 31.81 22.02 44.54
CA VAL A 943 32.39 23.21 45.16
C VAL A 943 31.32 23.89 45.98
N ILE A 944 31.53 23.91 47.29
CA ILE A 944 30.58 24.36 48.28
C ILE A 944 31.06 25.70 48.83
N ALA A 945 30.27 26.75 48.61
CA ALA A 945 30.55 28.12 49.02
C ALA A 945 29.24 28.80 49.43
N ASP A 946 29.21 29.46 50.59
CA ASP A 946 28.06 30.27 51.05
C ASP A 946 26.71 29.53 50.92
N ASP A 947 26.62 28.33 51.50
CA ASP A 947 25.47 27.41 51.47
C ASP A 947 25.01 26.96 50.07
N THR A 948 25.79 27.25 49.03
CA THR A 948 25.50 26.85 47.64
C THR A 948 26.51 25.79 47.20
N THR A 949 26.03 24.69 46.62
CA THR A 949 26.89 23.66 46.02
C THR A 949 26.80 23.76 44.51
N ARG A 950 27.93 23.95 43.84
CA ARG A 950 28.03 23.93 42.39
C ARG A 950 28.84 22.71 41.96
N THR A 951 28.49 22.07 40.84
CA THR A 951 29.17 20.83 40.42
C THR A 951 29.69 20.92 38.99
N ALA A 952 30.75 20.18 38.69
CA ALA A 952 31.32 20.06 37.37
C ALA A 952 31.84 18.62 37.15
N ARG A 953 31.55 18.05 35.97
CA ARG A 953 32.13 16.76 35.58
C ARG A 953 33.56 16.95 35.10
N MET A 954 34.45 16.09 35.56
CA MET A 954 35.85 16.13 35.19
C MET A 954 36.44 14.74 34.98
N MET A 955 37.39 14.64 34.06
CA MET A 955 38.03 13.40 33.68
C MET A 955 39.51 13.44 34.07
N LYS A 956 40.01 12.37 34.66
CA LYS A 956 41.44 12.16 34.90
C LYS A 956 42.04 11.24 33.83
N TYR A 957 43.17 11.66 33.25
CA TYR A 957 44.00 10.85 32.34
C TYR A 957 44.60 9.61 32.99
#